data_AF-A0AA95GUP2-F1
#
_entry.id   AF-A0AA95GUP2-F1
#
_cell.length_a   1.000
_cell.length_b   1.000
_cell.length_c   1.000
_cell.angle_alpha   90.00
_cell.angle_beta   90.00
_cell.angle_gamma   90.00
#
_symmetry.space_group_name_H-M   'P 1'
#
loop_
_entity.id
_entity.type
_entity.pdbx_description
1 polymer ?
#
loop_
_entity_poly.entity_id
_entity_poly.type
_entity_poly.pdbx_seq_one_letter_code
_entity_poly.pdbx_strand_id
1 'polypeptide(L)'
;MTQHAPITWIDGEPPAGLSGGTTWGMPFQRGTVQDAAALGVLDSSGSTVNAQTWPLATWPDGSLKWAGIALGATDQPAAAYRVTHSTETHDGGAAAVVERSHGVTVAEDDNTITVSTGTLDMVLHRSGNTLFSELRRNNEVVAKDGRLVSLLQSGPAEGMGTTTRTGFTGHTTSVTVEQAGPVRAVVKVEGLHRAEDGAKEWLPFTVRFYFYAGARSVRMIHSFVWDGDAEQDFLAGLGVEFTVPLDSELHDRHVRIAGADGGFLVEAVRGLTGLRRDPGEEVRAAQIAGRPTPPLSEWSPLVSERLHLIPGWNDYTLTQLTADGFDLRKRTAPGHGWVGISGGTRAAGFCSLSDVHGGFGVGIRDFWQSHPGQLDIRGAATAEAKVTAWLYSPEAQPMDLRFYHDGLGQDTFEDQLEGLEITYEDYEPGFGKPTGIARTHELTLFAYDSTPCTESLAADAKAASTPPLLQPSPEYLHAAGVFGDWSPVDRSTPARAELEDKLDFLFDFYQGQTEQRRWYGFWNYGDVMHTYDTDRHVWRYDVGGYAWDNSELSPDLWLWYMYLRTGRADVFRYAEAMTRHTGEVDVYHLGPWRGLGSRHNVQHWGCSAKQLRISTPAYRRFYYYLTADERTGDLLTELVDSDQNFLGLDPVRKVRPDADTYRPDRGALGVGLGTDWGSLAATWLTDWERTGNPRSRDRLLGTMADIGALKYGFLTGEALYDLDAGRFDAGREVISVSHLSAVFGLVEICSELISLVPDKDFEEAWMQYCRLFLATPEEQVAEVGQPLAGIYLTQAHSRLTAYAAARLGSPELAELAWESFAEGGENLNHAEAFTLKKILPPFVLLPVDEAPTVSTNDTAQFGLAVIQNLALIGHQLPAAADAPQEVPAS
;
A
#
# COMPACT_ATOMS: atom_id res chain seq x y z
N MET A 1 -9.62 -23.32 25.14
CA MET A 1 -9.33 -22.01 24.54
C MET A 1 -10.50 -21.69 23.62
N THR A 2 -10.97 -20.45 23.60
CA THR A 2 -12.26 -20.05 23.01
C THR A 2 -12.38 -20.42 21.53
N GLN A 3 -13.43 -21.16 21.17
CA GLN A 3 -13.80 -21.58 19.80
C GLN A 3 -14.26 -20.41 18.89
N HIS A 4 -14.06 -19.17 19.33
CA HIS A 4 -14.58 -17.96 18.70
C HIS A 4 -13.52 -16.85 18.74
N ALA A 5 -13.35 -16.16 17.62
CA ALA A 5 -12.44 -15.02 17.50
C ALA A 5 -13.23 -13.78 17.03
N PRO A 6 -13.26 -12.68 17.81
CA PRO A 6 -14.00 -11.47 17.45
C PRO A 6 -13.35 -10.73 16.29
N ILE A 7 -14.17 -10.15 15.43
CA ILE A 7 -13.79 -9.33 14.29
C ILE A 7 -14.64 -8.06 14.29
N THR A 8 -13.98 -6.90 14.22
CA THR A 8 -14.63 -5.58 14.29
C THR A 8 -14.27 -4.74 13.08
N TRP A 9 -15.09 -3.72 12.81
CA TRP A 9 -14.77 -2.71 11.82
C TRP A 9 -13.57 -1.90 12.29
N ILE A 10 -12.61 -1.68 11.40
CA ILE A 10 -11.37 -0.98 11.76
C ILE A 10 -11.65 0.45 12.22
N ASP A 11 -12.65 1.12 11.62
CA ASP A 11 -13.10 2.46 11.97
C ASP A 11 -14.06 2.49 13.19
N GLY A 12 -14.21 1.36 13.90
CA GLY A 12 -15.00 1.21 15.12
C GLY A 12 -16.50 1.00 14.91
N GLU A 13 -17.11 1.71 13.95
CA GLU A 13 -18.55 1.63 13.65
C GLU A 13 -18.83 0.89 12.33
N PRO A 14 -19.95 0.13 12.24
CA PRO A 14 -20.36 -0.47 10.97
C PRO A 14 -20.67 0.61 9.92
N PRO A 15 -20.31 0.38 8.64
CA PRO A 15 -20.70 1.30 7.58
C PRO A 15 -22.23 1.31 7.41
N ALA A 16 -22.77 2.38 6.82
CA ALA A 16 -24.22 2.47 6.56
C ALA A 16 -24.74 1.36 5.63
N GLY A 17 -23.86 0.83 4.79
CA GLY A 17 -24.07 -0.33 3.94
C GLY A 17 -22.72 -0.78 3.38
N LEU A 18 -22.67 -2.02 2.90
CA LEU A 18 -21.48 -2.64 2.32
C LEU A 18 -21.79 -2.97 0.86
N SER A 19 -21.70 -1.98 -0.03
CA SER A 19 -22.16 -2.12 -1.43
C SER A 19 -21.34 -3.08 -2.28
N GLY A 20 -20.09 -3.35 -1.87
CA GLY A 20 -19.12 -4.18 -2.59
C GLY A 20 -18.62 -5.42 -1.84
N GLY A 21 -19.22 -5.81 -0.71
CA GLY A 21 -18.68 -6.86 0.16
C GLY A 21 -17.38 -6.45 0.87
N THR A 22 -16.75 -7.38 1.59
CA THR A 22 -15.47 -7.14 2.28
C THR A 22 -14.65 -8.42 2.38
N THR A 23 -13.32 -8.28 2.44
CA THR A 23 -12.36 -9.37 2.65
C THR A 23 -11.35 -8.96 3.72
N TRP A 24 -10.98 -9.90 4.57
CA TRP A 24 -9.87 -9.75 5.53
C TRP A 24 -9.13 -11.07 5.68
N GLY A 25 -7.95 -11.02 6.28
CA GLY A 25 -7.23 -12.23 6.69
C GLY A 25 -7.29 -12.50 8.18
N MET A 26 -7.27 -13.79 8.52
CA MET A 26 -7.47 -14.29 9.87
C MET A 26 -6.35 -15.27 10.26
N PRO A 27 -5.58 -15.01 11.32
CA PRO A 27 -4.53 -15.93 11.75
C PRO A 27 -5.07 -17.03 12.65
N PHE A 28 -4.35 -18.15 12.76
CA PHE A 28 -4.66 -19.23 13.69
C PHE A 28 -3.39 -19.75 14.35
N GLN A 29 -3.50 -20.14 15.63
CA GLN A 29 -2.41 -20.76 16.36
C GLN A 29 -1.97 -22.07 15.70
N ARG A 30 -0.67 -22.34 15.74
CA ARG A 30 -0.07 -23.58 15.23
C ARG A 30 -0.79 -24.83 15.76
N GLY A 31 -1.14 -25.73 14.85
CA GLY A 31 -1.80 -27.00 15.13
C GLY A 31 -3.31 -26.93 15.41
N THR A 32 -3.93 -25.74 15.43
CA THR A 32 -5.35 -25.60 15.85
C THR A 32 -6.36 -25.79 14.73
N VAL A 33 -6.08 -25.27 13.52
CA VAL A 33 -6.97 -25.40 12.35
C VAL A 33 -6.19 -26.06 11.22
N GLN A 34 -6.76 -27.10 10.62
CA GLN A 34 -6.11 -27.87 9.56
C GLN A 34 -6.49 -27.37 8.16
N ASP A 35 -7.73 -26.90 7.99
CA ASP A 35 -8.27 -26.51 6.69
C ASP A 35 -9.17 -25.27 6.85
N ALA A 36 -9.04 -24.32 5.91
CA ALA A 36 -9.89 -23.14 5.84
C ALA A 36 -11.38 -23.51 5.64
N ALA A 37 -11.68 -24.67 5.05
CA ALA A 37 -13.05 -25.16 4.88
C ALA A 37 -13.76 -25.48 6.22
N ALA A 38 -13.02 -25.63 7.32
CA ALA A 38 -13.59 -25.81 8.65
C ALA A 38 -14.07 -24.52 9.31
N LEU A 39 -13.85 -23.37 8.66
CA LEU A 39 -14.18 -22.05 9.17
C LEU A 39 -15.62 -21.64 8.84
N GLY A 40 -16.26 -20.94 9.77
CA GLY A 40 -17.56 -20.30 9.59
C GLY A 40 -17.62 -18.94 10.28
N VAL A 41 -18.53 -18.08 9.86
CA VAL A 41 -18.70 -16.72 10.42
C VAL A 41 -20.07 -16.58 11.05
N LEU A 42 -20.12 -15.99 12.25
CA LEU A 42 -21.35 -15.60 12.94
C LEU A 42 -21.41 -14.07 13.06
N ASP A 43 -22.60 -13.49 12.99
CA ASP A 43 -22.82 -12.08 13.32
C ASP A 43 -22.92 -11.85 14.84
N SER A 44 -23.14 -10.58 15.23
CA SER A 44 -23.29 -10.20 16.64
C SER A 44 -24.52 -10.79 17.34
N SER A 45 -25.52 -11.29 16.58
CA SER A 45 -26.68 -12.01 17.10
C SER A 45 -26.44 -13.51 17.30
N GLY A 46 -25.30 -14.02 16.81
CA GLY A 46 -24.98 -15.45 16.79
C GLY A 46 -25.55 -16.18 15.57
N SER A 47 -26.07 -15.47 14.57
CA SER A 47 -26.59 -16.04 13.33
C SER A 47 -25.47 -16.31 12.35
N THR A 48 -25.54 -17.43 11.63
CA THR A 48 -24.55 -17.77 10.60
C THR A 48 -24.63 -16.81 9.42
N VAL A 49 -23.47 -16.29 9.02
CA VAL A 49 -23.31 -15.42 7.84
C VAL A 49 -22.69 -16.25 6.72
N ASN A 50 -23.20 -16.08 5.50
CA ASN A 50 -22.61 -16.71 4.33
C ASN A 50 -21.21 -16.11 4.07
N ALA A 51 -20.18 -16.91 4.32
CA ALA A 51 -18.78 -16.53 4.19
C ALA A 51 -18.04 -17.52 3.29
N GLN A 52 -17.00 -17.04 2.61
CA GLN A 52 -16.08 -17.87 1.85
C GLN A 52 -14.69 -17.76 2.44
N THR A 53 -13.99 -18.89 2.54
CA THR A 53 -12.69 -18.99 3.18
C THR A 53 -11.68 -19.73 2.29
N TRP A 54 -10.41 -19.35 2.37
CA TRP A 54 -9.32 -20.00 1.64
C TRP A 54 -7.99 -19.84 2.40
N PRO A 55 -6.99 -20.72 2.20
CA PRO A 55 -5.69 -20.57 2.84
C PRO A 55 -4.89 -19.40 2.23
N LEU A 56 -4.18 -18.67 3.08
CA LEU A 56 -3.17 -17.67 2.69
C LEU A 56 -1.76 -18.10 3.08
N ALA A 57 -1.61 -18.80 4.20
CA ALA A 57 -0.35 -19.37 4.64
C ALA A 57 -0.56 -20.57 5.56
N THR A 58 0.44 -21.47 5.61
CA THR A 58 0.50 -22.62 6.51
C THR A 58 1.73 -22.56 7.42
N TRP A 59 1.59 -23.10 8.63
CA TRP A 59 2.70 -23.36 9.54
C TRP A 59 3.60 -24.49 9.01
N PRO A 60 4.84 -24.64 9.51
CA PRO A 60 5.73 -25.74 9.10
C PRO A 60 5.18 -27.15 9.35
N ASP A 61 4.22 -27.32 10.26
CA ASP A 61 3.53 -28.61 10.49
C ASP A 61 2.34 -28.86 9.56
N GLY A 62 2.08 -27.95 8.61
CA GLY A 62 0.99 -28.02 7.63
C GLY A 62 -0.34 -27.46 8.13
N SER A 63 -0.47 -27.10 9.41
CA SER A 63 -1.69 -26.44 9.90
C SER A 63 -1.83 -25.03 9.33
N LEU A 64 -3.06 -24.51 9.30
CA LEU A 64 -3.38 -23.19 8.75
C LEU A 64 -2.77 -22.09 9.63
N LYS A 65 -1.93 -21.22 9.04
CA LYS A 65 -1.37 -20.03 9.69
C LYS A 65 -2.26 -18.82 9.46
N TRP A 66 -2.69 -18.60 8.22
CA TRP A 66 -3.59 -17.52 7.83
C TRP A 66 -4.65 -18.01 6.83
N ALA A 67 -5.88 -17.51 6.98
CA ALA A 67 -6.96 -17.71 6.02
C ALA A 67 -7.50 -16.37 5.52
N GLY A 68 -7.83 -16.28 4.24
CA GLY A 68 -8.64 -15.20 3.70
C GLY A 68 -10.11 -15.52 3.94
N ILE A 69 -10.89 -14.51 4.33
CA ILE A 69 -12.33 -14.63 4.58
C ILE A 69 -13.04 -13.49 3.87
N ALA A 70 -14.09 -13.82 3.12
CA ALA A 70 -14.92 -12.85 2.40
C ALA A 70 -16.38 -12.92 2.82
N LEU A 71 -17.01 -11.76 2.90
CA LEU A 71 -18.46 -11.59 3.06
C LEU A 71 -19.05 -10.86 1.85
N GLY A 72 -20.27 -11.24 1.48
CA GLY A 72 -21.05 -10.56 0.44
C GLY A 72 -21.48 -9.15 0.85
N ALA A 73 -22.09 -8.44 -0.10
CA ALA A 73 -22.67 -7.13 0.14
C ALA A 73 -23.92 -7.22 1.05
N THR A 74 -24.17 -6.16 1.81
CA THR A 74 -25.35 -6.06 2.69
C THR A 74 -25.69 -4.60 2.99
N ASP A 75 -26.98 -4.27 3.05
CA ASP A 75 -27.47 -2.95 3.49
C ASP A 75 -27.55 -2.83 5.02
N GLN A 76 -27.36 -3.94 5.74
CA GLN A 76 -27.41 -3.99 7.21
C GLN A 76 -26.21 -4.77 7.75
N PRO A 77 -24.99 -4.23 7.63
CA PRO A 77 -23.81 -4.85 8.22
C PRO A 77 -23.96 -4.93 9.74
N ALA A 78 -23.60 -6.07 10.32
CA ALA A 78 -23.57 -6.24 11.77
C ALA A 78 -22.46 -5.38 12.39
N ALA A 79 -22.65 -4.98 13.65
CA ALA A 79 -21.66 -4.20 14.40
C ALA A 79 -20.33 -4.94 14.59
N ALA A 80 -20.36 -6.28 14.67
CA ALA A 80 -19.20 -7.13 14.77
C ALA A 80 -19.52 -8.54 14.25
N TYR A 81 -18.48 -9.31 13.95
CA TYR A 81 -18.56 -10.70 13.51
C TYR A 81 -17.67 -11.59 14.38
N ARG A 82 -17.84 -12.90 14.26
CA ARG A 82 -17.00 -13.90 14.93
C ARG A 82 -16.64 -15.02 13.97
N VAL A 83 -15.35 -15.34 13.88
CA VAL A 83 -14.88 -16.52 13.16
C VAL A 83 -14.92 -17.73 14.11
N THR A 84 -15.42 -18.84 13.60
CA THR A 84 -15.58 -20.11 14.32
C THR A 84 -14.91 -21.22 13.53
N HIS A 85 -14.42 -22.24 14.22
CA HIS A 85 -13.89 -23.45 13.60
C HIS A 85 -14.43 -24.68 14.35
N SER A 86 -14.88 -25.69 13.61
CA SER A 86 -15.31 -26.97 14.18
C SER A 86 -14.09 -27.84 14.53
N THR A 87 -14.13 -28.48 15.70
CA THR A 87 -13.16 -29.54 16.08
C THR A 87 -13.70 -30.95 15.81
N GLU A 88 -14.96 -31.08 15.39
CA GLU A 88 -15.57 -32.36 15.04
C GLU A 88 -15.45 -32.60 13.53
N THR A 89 -14.80 -33.71 13.16
CA THR A 89 -14.89 -34.29 11.83
C THR A 89 -16.32 -34.80 11.62
N HIS A 90 -17.21 -33.97 11.11
CA HIS A 90 -18.51 -34.44 10.68
C HIS A 90 -18.35 -35.25 9.40
N ASP A 91 -18.52 -36.57 9.52
CA ASP A 91 -18.83 -37.47 8.41
C ASP A 91 -20.01 -36.87 7.61
N GLY A 92 -19.73 -36.35 6.42
CA GLY A 92 -20.68 -36.23 5.30
C GLY A 92 -22.05 -35.59 5.54
N GLY A 93 -22.23 -34.77 6.58
CA GLY A 93 -23.49 -34.06 6.85
C GLY A 93 -23.55 -32.78 6.03
N ALA A 94 -24.41 -32.75 5.01
CA ALA A 94 -24.65 -31.58 4.17
C ALA A 94 -24.78 -30.30 5.03
N ALA A 95 -23.87 -29.35 4.81
CA ALA A 95 -23.95 -28.02 5.40
C ALA A 95 -25.38 -27.50 5.19
N ALA A 96 -25.99 -26.98 6.26
CA ALA A 96 -27.33 -26.39 6.19
C ALA A 96 -27.35 -25.40 5.02
N VAL A 97 -28.10 -25.74 3.98
CA VAL A 97 -28.25 -24.92 2.78
C VAL A 97 -29.04 -23.70 3.21
N VAL A 98 -28.35 -22.63 3.60
CA VAL A 98 -28.92 -21.29 3.59
C VAL A 98 -29.35 -21.04 2.14
N GLU A 99 -30.62 -20.69 1.93
CA GLU A 99 -31.15 -20.46 0.57
C GLU A 99 -30.25 -19.45 -0.17
N ARG A 100 -29.68 -19.91 -1.28
CA ARG A 100 -28.66 -19.21 -2.08
C ARG A 100 -29.30 -18.25 -3.09
N SER A 101 -30.04 -17.25 -2.63
CA SER A 101 -30.77 -16.38 -3.57
C SER A 101 -29.88 -15.44 -4.39
N HIS A 102 -28.61 -15.19 -4.01
CA HIS A 102 -27.70 -14.24 -4.68
C HIS A 102 -26.21 -14.66 -4.66
N GLY A 103 -25.88 -15.91 -5.01
CA GLY A 103 -24.48 -16.35 -5.11
C GLY A 103 -23.75 -15.77 -6.32
N VAL A 104 -22.42 -15.60 -6.21
CA VAL A 104 -21.57 -15.25 -7.37
C VAL A 104 -21.50 -16.43 -8.33
N THR A 105 -21.60 -16.16 -9.63
CA THR A 105 -21.40 -17.17 -10.68
C THR A 105 -20.41 -16.66 -11.72
N VAL A 106 -19.57 -17.57 -12.22
CA VAL A 106 -18.61 -17.30 -13.30
C VAL A 106 -18.92 -18.26 -14.44
N ALA A 107 -19.30 -17.72 -15.60
CA ALA A 107 -19.52 -18.47 -16.82
C ALA A 107 -18.37 -18.18 -17.79
N GLU A 108 -17.68 -19.23 -18.22
CA GLU A 108 -16.57 -19.14 -19.16
C GLU A 108 -16.97 -19.73 -20.51
N ASP A 109 -16.69 -18.98 -21.57
CA ASP A 109 -16.66 -19.49 -22.95
C ASP A 109 -15.30 -19.19 -23.60
N ASP A 110 -15.14 -19.61 -24.86
CA ASP A 110 -13.88 -19.50 -25.61
C ASP A 110 -13.42 -18.03 -25.79
N ASN A 111 -14.34 -17.07 -25.76
CA ASN A 111 -14.08 -15.66 -26.07
C ASN A 111 -14.35 -14.72 -24.87
N THR A 112 -15.19 -15.13 -23.93
CA THR A 112 -15.71 -14.28 -22.87
C THR A 112 -15.72 -14.98 -21.50
N ILE A 113 -15.63 -14.16 -20.46
CA ILE A 113 -15.92 -14.52 -19.08
C ILE A 113 -17.04 -13.61 -18.62
N THR A 114 -18.16 -14.19 -18.18
CA THR A 114 -19.27 -13.43 -17.59
C THR A 114 -19.32 -13.72 -16.09
N VAL A 115 -19.22 -12.68 -15.26
CA VAL A 115 -19.34 -12.78 -13.81
C VAL A 115 -20.62 -12.12 -13.35
N SER A 116 -21.46 -12.86 -12.62
CA SER A 116 -22.68 -12.35 -12.00
C SER A 116 -22.52 -12.29 -10.49
N THR A 117 -22.94 -11.19 -9.87
CA THR A 117 -23.05 -11.09 -8.40
C THR A 117 -24.44 -11.49 -7.87
N GLY A 118 -25.36 -11.82 -8.78
CA GLY A 118 -26.80 -11.90 -8.49
C GLY A 118 -27.52 -10.55 -8.51
N THR A 119 -26.78 -9.43 -8.58
CA THR A 119 -27.33 -8.07 -8.68
C THR A 119 -26.73 -7.24 -9.82
N LEU A 120 -25.56 -7.61 -10.34
CA LEU A 120 -24.98 -7.10 -11.58
C LEU A 120 -24.31 -8.24 -12.36
N ASP A 121 -24.10 -8.01 -13.65
CA ASP A 121 -23.34 -8.90 -14.53
C ASP A 121 -22.25 -8.09 -15.25
N MET A 122 -21.02 -8.62 -15.32
CA MET A 122 -19.94 -8.04 -16.12
C MET A 122 -19.43 -9.04 -17.14
N VAL A 123 -19.30 -8.61 -18.40
CA VAL A 123 -18.83 -9.43 -19.52
C VAL A 123 -17.43 -8.99 -19.94
N LEU A 124 -16.43 -9.83 -19.74
CA LEU A 124 -15.03 -9.58 -20.09
C LEU A 124 -14.65 -10.37 -21.34
N HIS A 125 -14.02 -9.72 -22.31
CA HIS A 125 -13.41 -10.43 -23.44
C HIS A 125 -12.02 -10.90 -23.08
N ARG A 126 -11.63 -12.10 -23.52
CA ARG A 126 -10.30 -12.67 -23.26
C ARG A 126 -9.15 -11.93 -23.97
N SER A 127 -9.47 -11.08 -24.94
CA SER A 127 -8.52 -10.23 -25.67
C SER A 127 -9.22 -9.01 -26.29
N GLY A 128 -8.46 -7.99 -26.69
CA GLY A 128 -8.98 -6.83 -27.41
C GLY A 128 -8.72 -5.51 -26.68
N ASN A 129 -9.43 -4.45 -27.06
CA ASN A 129 -9.15 -3.08 -26.61
C ASN A 129 -9.99 -2.62 -25.40
N THR A 130 -10.56 -3.57 -24.65
CA THR A 130 -11.45 -3.32 -23.52
C THR A 130 -11.10 -4.25 -22.36
N LEU A 131 -11.22 -3.74 -21.15
CA LEU A 131 -11.18 -4.52 -19.91
C LEU A 131 -12.49 -5.31 -19.72
N PHE A 132 -13.63 -4.68 -20.02
CA PHE A 132 -14.93 -5.34 -20.12
C PHE A 132 -15.76 -4.72 -21.23
N SER A 133 -16.60 -5.54 -21.85
CA SER A 133 -17.51 -5.13 -22.91
C SER A 133 -18.78 -4.51 -22.34
N GLU A 134 -19.37 -5.12 -21.32
CA GLU A 134 -20.63 -4.66 -20.74
C GLU A 134 -20.65 -4.86 -19.22
N LEU A 135 -21.25 -3.91 -18.52
CA LEU A 135 -21.67 -3.98 -17.12
C LEU A 135 -23.19 -3.75 -17.09
N ARG A 136 -23.91 -4.72 -16.54
CA ARG A 136 -25.37 -4.74 -16.53
C ARG A 136 -25.93 -4.69 -15.11
N ARG A 137 -27.07 -4.01 -14.96
CA ARG A 137 -27.90 -4.00 -13.76
C ARG A 137 -29.32 -4.36 -14.15
N ASN A 138 -29.90 -5.41 -13.55
CA ASN A 138 -31.25 -5.88 -13.89
C ASN A 138 -31.46 -6.15 -15.40
N ASN A 139 -30.45 -6.70 -16.08
CA ASN A 139 -30.36 -6.89 -17.54
C ASN A 139 -30.22 -5.63 -18.40
N GLU A 140 -30.27 -4.42 -17.83
CA GLU A 140 -29.99 -3.18 -18.55
C GLU A 140 -28.49 -2.91 -18.55
N VAL A 141 -27.94 -2.51 -19.69
CA VAL A 141 -26.53 -2.11 -19.81
C VAL A 141 -26.38 -0.73 -19.19
N VAL A 142 -25.59 -0.60 -18.13
CA VAL A 142 -25.35 0.68 -17.46
C VAL A 142 -23.99 1.28 -17.81
N ALA A 143 -23.04 0.44 -18.22
CA ALA A 143 -21.79 0.87 -18.82
C ALA A 143 -21.30 -0.18 -19.83
N LYS A 144 -20.57 0.26 -20.85
CA LYS A 144 -19.92 -0.61 -21.84
C LYS A 144 -18.56 -0.05 -22.27
N ASP A 145 -17.79 -0.89 -22.95
CA ASP A 145 -16.48 -0.57 -23.52
C ASP A 145 -15.48 0.02 -22.51
N GLY A 146 -15.45 -0.51 -21.28
CA GLY A 146 -14.52 -0.08 -20.24
C GLY A 146 -13.09 -0.32 -20.72
N ARG A 147 -12.28 0.73 -20.89
CA ARG A 147 -10.94 0.63 -21.48
C ARG A 147 -9.94 1.53 -20.77
N LEU A 148 -8.68 1.10 -20.76
CA LEU A 148 -7.57 1.97 -20.35
C LEU A 148 -7.21 2.92 -21.49
N VAL A 149 -6.89 4.17 -21.16
CA VAL A 149 -6.43 5.19 -22.10
C VAL A 149 -5.16 5.84 -21.56
N SER A 150 -4.21 6.15 -22.43
CA SER A 150 -3.09 7.01 -22.08
C SER A 150 -2.72 7.97 -23.21
N LEU A 151 -2.06 9.05 -22.85
CA LEU A 151 -1.56 10.07 -23.76
C LEU A 151 -0.05 10.17 -23.59
N LEU A 152 0.68 10.12 -24.70
CA LEU A 152 2.11 10.39 -24.74
C LEU A 152 2.33 11.76 -25.38
N GLN A 153 3.18 12.59 -24.79
CA GLN A 153 3.59 13.86 -25.37
C GLN A 153 5.03 13.78 -25.87
N SER A 154 5.31 14.42 -27.01
CA SER A 154 6.62 14.38 -27.68
C SER A 154 7.77 15.09 -26.94
N GLY A 155 7.55 15.57 -25.72
CA GLY A 155 8.51 16.37 -24.94
C GLY A 155 7.83 17.37 -24.00
N PRO A 156 8.55 17.89 -22.99
CA PRO A 156 8.10 19.04 -22.21
C PRO A 156 8.04 20.28 -23.10
N ALA A 157 7.07 21.16 -22.87
CA ALA A 157 6.97 22.40 -23.61
C ALA A 157 8.00 23.41 -23.08
N GLU A 158 9.17 23.51 -23.71
CA GLU A 158 10.14 24.56 -23.43
C GLU A 158 9.84 25.83 -24.24
N GLY A 159 9.53 26.94 -23.55
CA GLY A 159 9.29 28.23 -24.17
C GLY A 159 7.99 28.30 -25.00
N MET A 160 8.06 28.89 -26.21
CA MET A 160 6.89 29.09 -27.10
C MET A 160 6.72 27.97 -28.16
N GLY A 161 7.31 26.80 -27.93
CA GLY A 161 7.22 25.66 -28.85
C GLY A 161 5.84 25.01 -28.89
N THR A 162 5.60 24.18 -29.91
CA THR A 162 4.41 23.31 -30.01
C THR A 162 4.80 21.87 -29.72
N THR A 163 4.03 21.16 -28.90
CA THR A 163 4.17 19.72 -28.67
C THR A 163 3.05 18.95 -29.36
N THR A 164 3.29 17.66 -29.61
CA THR A 164 2.28 16.74 -30.16
C THR A 164 1.89 15.71 -29.10
N ARG A 165 0.62 15.27 -29.13
CA ARG A 165 0.12 14.21 -28.26
C ARG A 165 -0.37 13.03 -29.10
N THR A 166 0.01 11.83 -28.68
CA THR A 166 -0.40 10.55 -29.28
C THR A 166 -1.25 9.79 -28.28
N GLY A 167 -2.42 9.32 -28.71
CA GLY A 167 -3.33 8.52 -27.89
C GLY A 167 -3.02 7.02 -27.97
N PHE A 168 -3.20 6.34 -26.84
CA PHE A 168 -3.03 4.90 -26.70
C PHE A 168 -4.24 4.30 -25.99
N THR A 169 -4.58 3.07 -26.34
CA THR A 169 -5.63 2.28 -25.67
C THR A 169 -5.03 1.00 -25.08
N GLY A 170 -5.51 0.60 -23.91
CA GLY A 170 -5.15 -0.68 -23.31
C GLY A 170 -5.63 -1.85 -24.17
N HIS A 171 -4.70 -2.73 -24.52
CA HIS A 171 -4.93 -3.94 -25.28
C HIS A 171 -4.73 -5.15 -24.37
N THR A 172 -5.83 -5.79 -24.01
CA THR A 172 -5.90 -7.04 -23.24
C THR A 172 -5.26 -8.18 -24.01
N THR A 173 -4.30 -8.85 -23.38
CA THR A 173 -3.58 -10.02 -23.92
C THR A 173 -3.95 -11.31 -23.20
N SER A 174 -4.37 -11.24 -21.93
CA SER A 174 -4.84 -12.39 -21.16
C SER A 174 -5.97 -11.99 -20.19
N VAL A 175 -6.85 -12.95 -19.91
CA VAL A 175 -7.81 -12.87 -18.80
C VAL A 175 -7.86 -14.20 -18.08
N THR A 176 -7.64 -14.15 -16.77
CA THR A 176 -7.53 -15.32 -15.88
C THR A 176 -8.53 -15.19 -14.74
N VAL A 177 -9.33 -16.23 -14.53
CA VAL A 177 -10.15 -16.35 -13.31
C VAL A 177 -9.26 -16.88 -12.19
N GLU A 178 -8.88 -16.02 -11.25
CA GLU A 178 -8.02 -16.38 -10.11
C GLU A 178 -8.84 -17.04 -8.98
N GLN A 179 -10.11 -16.65 -8.82
CA GLN A 179 -11.02 -17.24 -7.85
C GLN A 179 -12.45 -17.27 -8.40
N ALA A 180 -13.13 -18.40 -8.24
CA ALA A 180 -14.54 -18.59 -8.60
C ALA A 180 -15.28 -19.29 -7.45
N GLY A 181 -15.67 -18.52 -6.43
CA GLY A 181 -16.43 -19.02 -5.29
C GLY A 181 -17.82 -18.39 -5.19
N PRO A 182 -18.72 -18.95 -4.36
CA PRO A 182 -20.11 -18.52 -4.27
C PRO A 182 -20.31 -17.16 -3.58
N VAL A 183 -19.31 -16.65 -2.84
CA VAL A 183 -19.37 -15.33 -2.19
C VAL A 183 -18.45 -14.34 -2.89
N ARG A 184 -17.28 -14.78 -3.36
CA ARG A 184 -16.28 -13.91 -4.01
C ARG A 184 -15.69 -14.57 -5.24
N ALA A 185 -15.56 -13.79 -6.30
CA ALA A 185 -14.78 -14.12 -7.49
C ALA A 185 -13.78 -13.01 -7.83
N VAL A 186 -12.65 -13.40 -8.43
CA VAL A 186 -11.57 -12.50 -8.86
C VAL A 186 -11.18 -12.84 -10.29
N VAL A 187 -11.19 -11.82 -11.14
CA VAL A 187 -10.75 -11.93 -12.54
C VAL A 187 -9.60 -10.96 -12.78
N LYS A 188 -8.46 -11.50 -13.18
CA LYS A 188 -7.25 -10.76 -13.57
C LYS A 188 -7.23 -10.56 -15.08
N VAL A 189 -6.96 -9.34 -15.52
CA VAL A 189 -6.81 -8.92 -16.92
C VAL A 189 -5.39 -8.35 -17.07
N GLU A 190 -4.62 -8.84 -18.03
CA GLU A 190 -3.28 -8.32 -18.31
C GLU A 190 -3.21 -7.81 -19.74
N GLY A 191 -2.31 -6.86 -19.98
CA GLY A 191 -2.14 -6.25 -21.29
C GLY A 191 -1.08 -5.16 -21.29
N LEU A 192 -1.13 -4.33 -22.33
CA LEU A 192 -0.26 -3.16 -22.52
C LEU A 192 -1.03 -2.05 -23.23
N HIS A 193 -0.54 -0.82 -23.21
CA HIS A 193 -1.08 0.29 -23.99
C HIS A 193 -0.50 0.28 -25.40
N ARG A 194 -1.37 0.34 -26.43
CA ARG A 194 -0.99 0.35 -27.86
C ARG A 194 -1.49 1.62 -28.55
N ALA A 195 -0.63 2.23 -29.36
CA ALA A 195 -1.01 3.36 -30.23
C ALA A 195 -2.01 2.91 -31.31
N GLU A 196 -2.88 3.80 -31.78
CA GLU A 196 -3.86 3.44 -32.82
C GLU A 196 -3.24 2.93 -34.12
N ASP A 197 -2.07 3.45 -34.50
CA ASP A 197 -1.31 3.03 -35.68
C ASP A 197 -0.43 1.79 -35.45
N GLY A 198 -0.39 1.28 -34.21
CA GLY A 198 0.43 0.15 -33.79
C GLY A 198 1.94 0.43 -33.73
N ALA A 199 2.37 1.69 -33.84
CA ALA A 199 3.80 2.04 -33.91
C ALA A 199 4.54 1.84 -32.57
N LYS A 200 3.81 1.90 -31.44
CA LYS A 200 4.37 1.73 -30.10
C LYS A 200 3.41 0.98 -29.17
N GLU A 201 4.02 0.15 -28.33
CA GLU A 201 3.42 -0.52 -27.18
C GLU A 201 4.22 -0.14 -25.93
N TRP A 202 3.55 0.09 -24.80
CA TRP A 202 4.18 0.48 -23.54
C TRP A 202 3.20 0.32 -22.36
N LEU A 203 3.64 0.59 -21.13
CA LEU A 203 2.89 0.49 -19.88
C LEU A 203 2.15 -0.85 -19.75
N PRO A 204 2.88 -1.97 -19.59
CA PRO A 204 2.24 -3.23 -19.23
C PRO A 204 1.39 -3.03 -17.97
N PHE A 205 0.15 -3.52 -18.02
CA PHE A 205 -0.81 -3.36 -16.96
C PHE A 205 -1.34 -4.71 -16.46
N THR A 206 -1.76 -4.70 -15.21
CA THR A 206 -2.59 -5.73 -14.58
C THR A 206 -3.80 -5.05 -13.96
N VAL A 207 -5.00 -5.51 -14.33
CA VAL A 207 -6.26 -5.10 -13.71
C VAL A 207 -6.89 -6.30 -13.03
N ARG A 208 -7.30 -6.17 -11.77
CA ARG A 208 -8.13 -7.17 -11.08
C ARG A 208 -9.51 -6.62 -10.78
N PHE A 209 -10.53 -7.37 -11.17
CA PHE A 209 -11.91 -7.13 -10.80
C PHE A 209 -12.33 -8.08 -9.69
N TYR A 210 -12.87 -7.51 -8.61
CA TYR A 210 -13.35 -8.23 -7.45
C TYR A 210 -14.88 -8.16 -7.37
N PHE A 211 -15.50 -9.33 -7.38
CA PHE A 211 -16.95 -9.50 -7.37
C PHE A 211 -17.37 -10.17 -6.08
N TYR A 212 -18.45 -9.65 -5.47
CA TYR A 212 -19.00 -10.19 -4.23
C TYR A 212 -20.50 -10.47 -4.37
N ALA A 213 -20.98 -11.50 -3.69
CA ALA A 213 -22.38 -11.90 -3.68
C ALA A 213 -23.27 -10.73 -3.25
N GLY A 214 -24.33 -10.47 -4.00
CA GLY A 214 -25.27 -9.36 -3.75
C GLY A 214 -24.75 -7.97 -4.11
N ALA A 215 -23.47 -7.82 -4.48
CA ALA A 215 -22.87 -6.50 -4.69
C ALA A 215 -23.46 -5.76 -5.88
N ARG A 216 -23.61 -4.44 -5.71
CA ARG A 216 -23.94 -3.48 -6.80
C ARG A 216 -22.70 -2.75 -7.32
N SER A 217 -21.53 -3.03 -6.75
CA SER A 217 -20.27 -2.48 -7.18
C SER A 217 -19.23 -3.57 -7.45
N VAL A 218 -18.22 -3.19 -8.22
CA VAL A 218 -17.05 -4.00 -8.55
C VAL A 218 -15.82 -3.20 -8.16
N ARG A 219 -14.99 -3.75 -7.27
CA ARG A 219 -13.68 -3.16 -6.95
C ARG A 219 -12.70 -3.51 -8.08
N MET A 220 -11.97 -2.51 -8.57
CA MET A 220 -11.03 -2.60 -9.67
C MET A 220 -9.65 -2.13 -9.18
N ILE A 221 -8.68 -3.03 -9.14
CA ILE A 221 -7.28 -2.71 -8.84
C ILE A 221 -6.51 -2.62 -10.15
N HIS A 222 -5.98 -1.45 -10.49
CA HIS A 222 -5.21 -1.19 -11.70
C HIS A 222 -3.75 -0.91 -11.35
N SER A 223 -2.87 -1.82 -11.74
CA SER A 223 -1.41 -1.70 -11.61
C SER A 223 -0.78 -1.56 -12.99
N PHE A 224 0.25 -0.72 -13.11
CA PHE A 224 1.08 -0.68 -14.30
C PHE A 224 2.56 -0.60 -13.92
N VAL A 225 3.42 -1.05 -14.83
CA VAL A 225 4.88 -0.86 -14.70
C VAL A 225 5.35 0.14 -15.75
N TRP A 226 6.17 1.10 -15.34
CA TRP A 226 6.79 2.06 -16.25
C TRP A 226 7.89 1.38 -17.07
N ASP A 227 7.69 1.21 -18.37
CA ASP A 227 8.69 0.68 -19.31
C ASP A 227 9.16 1.71 -20.34
N GLY A 228 8.77 2.98 -20.18
CA GLY A 228 9.16 4.08 -21.05
C GLY A 228 10.62 4.53 -20.89
N ASP A 229 11.16 5.13 -21.94
CA ASP A 229 12.44 5.85 -21.90
C ASP A 229 12.20 7.26 -21.33
N ALA A 230 12.75 7.55 -20.14
CA ALA A 230 12.55 8.83 -19.48
C ALA A 230 12.98 10.04 -20.32
N GLU A 231 13.92 9.87 -21.26
CA GLU A 231 14.38 10.96 -22.14
C GLU A 231 13.44 11.25 -23.31
N GLN A 232 12.51 10.35 -23.62
CA GLN A 232 11.67 10.41 -24.82
C GLN A 232 10.17 10.36 -24.50
N ASP A 233 9.80 9.67 -23.42
CA ASP A 233 8.44 9.27 -23.12
C ASP A 233 7.85 10.07 -21.97
N PHE A 234 7.06 11.09 -22.32
CA PHE A 234 6.42 11.96 -21.35
C PHE A 234 4.92 11.67 -21.28
N LEU A 235 4.49 10.93 -20.25
CA LEU A 235 3.09 10.60 -20.02
C LEU A 235 2.30 11.89 -19.75
N ALA A 236 1.33 12.18 -20.59
CA ALA A 236 0.49 13.37 -20.50
C ALA A 236 -0.97 13.04 -20.16
N GLY A 237 -1.25 11.81 -19.73
CA GLY A 237 -2.59 11.38 -19.33
C GLY A 237 -2.65 9.87 -19.17
N LEU A 238 -3.30 9.40 -18.10
CA LEU A 238 -3.56 7.99 -17.85
C LEU A 238 -4.94 7.87 -17.21
N GLY A 239 -5.80 7.00 -17.71
CA GLY A 239 -7.16 6.89 -17.17
C GLY A 239 -7.92 5.66 -17.64
N VAL A 240 -9.15 5.56 -17.15
CA VAL A 240 -10.11 4.54 -17.53
C VAL A 240 -11.35 5.22 -18.09
N GLU A 241 -11.74 4.89 -19.33
CA GLU A 241 -12.92 5.43 -20.01
C GLU A 241 -14.02 4.38 -20.08
N PHE A 242 -15.26 4.82 -19.87
CA PHE A 242 -16.48 4.02 -19.97
C PHE A 242 -17.50 4.71 -20.87
N THR A 243 -18.26 3.93 -21.64
CA THR A 243 -19.45 4.41 -22.36
C THR A 243 -20.69 4.18 -21.50
N VAL A 244 -21.53 5.19 -21.30
CA VAL A 244 -22.77 5.13 -20.52
C VAL A 244 -23.97 5.39 -21.44
N PRO A 245 -24.84 4.39 -21.70
CA PRO A 245 -26.06 4.60 -22.47
C PRO A 245 -27.09 5.41 -21.66
N LEU A 246 -27.85 6.26 -22.35
CA LEU A 246 -28.83 7.18 -21.76
C LEU A 246 -30.09 7.28 -22.62
N ASP A 247 -31.22 6.81 -22.10
CA ASP A 247 -32.47 6.68 -22.85
C ASP A 247 -33.53 7.70 -22.42
N SER A 248 -33.37 8.32 -21.25
CA SER A 248 -34.33 9.30 -20.72
C SER A 248 -34.24 10.66 -21.43
N GLU A 249 -35.25 11.49 -21.23
CA GLU A 249 -35.22 12.91 -21.62
C GLU A 249 -34.10 13.67 -20.90
N LEU A 250 -33.56 14.75 -21.51
CA LEU A 250 -32.40 15.47 -20.95
C LEU A 250 -32.60 16.00 -19.52
N HIS A 251 -33.84 16.24 -19.11
CA HIS A 251 -34.15 16.76 -17.79
C HIS A 251 -34.27 15.67 -16.70
N ASP A 252 -34.27 14.39 -17.11
CA ASP A 252 -34.25 13.20 -16.25
C ASP A 252 -32.89 12.47 -16.33
N ARG A 253 -31.89 13.09 -16.96
CA ARG A 253 -30.49 12.65 -16.96
C ARG A 253 -29.71 13.44 -15.93
N HIS A 254 -28.92 12.74 -15.14
CA HIS A 254 -28.45 13.20 -13.84
C HIS A 254 -26.94 13.07 -13.73
N VAL A 255 -26.28 14.19 -13.42
CA VAL A 255 -24.85 14.28 -13.14
C VAL A 255 -24.67 14.49 -11.65
N ARG A 256 -23.81 13.67 -11.03
CA ARG A 256 -23.37 13.90 -9.65
C ARG A 256 -21.85 13.76 -9.53
N ILE A 257 -21.22 14.70 -8.85
CA ILE A 257 -19.75 14.74 -8.67
C ILE A 257 -19.48 15.12 -7.22
N ALA A 258 -18.68 14.31 -6.52
CA ALA A 258 -18.30 14.58 -5.14
C ALA A 258 -17.25 15.70 -5.08
N GLY A 259 -17.49 16.69 -4.22
CA GLY A 259 -16.57 17.77 -3.89
C GLY A 259 -15.79 17.48 -2.61
N ALA A 260 -15.45 18.54 -1.87
CA ALA A 260 -14.79 18.45 -0.56
C ALA A 260 -15.79 18.29 0.59
N ASP A 261 -15.34 17.67 1.68
CA ASP A 261 -16.04 17.60 2.98
C ASP A 261 -17.50 17.08 2.89
N GLY A 262 -17.75 16.12 2.00
CA GLY A 262 -19.08 15.54 1.76
C GLY A 262 -19.99 16.38 0.84
N GLY A 263 -19.50 17.48 0.29
CA GLY A 263 -20.22 18.27 -0.71
C GLY A 263 -20.43 17.52 -2.03
N PHE A 264 -21.50 17.86 -2.75
CA PHE A 264 -21.86 17.21 -4.00
C PHE A 264 -22.38 18.23 -5.03
N LEU A 265 -21.94 18.11 -6.28
CA LEU A 265 -22.67 18.67 -7.42
C LEU A 265 -23.92 17.81 -7.66
N VAL A 266 -25.09 18.43 -7.70
CA VAL A 266 -26.37 17.77 -8.01
C VAL A 266 -27.05 18.53 -9.15
N GLU A 267 -26.89 18.04 -10.38
CA GLU A 267 -27.47 18.67 -11.57
C GLU A 267 -28.15 17.66 -12.49
N ALA A 268 -29.06 18.16 -13.34
CA ALA A 268 -29.52 17.43 -14.51
C ALA A 268 -28.91 18.00 -15.79
N VAL A 269 -28.80 17.19 -16.84
CA VAL A 269 -28.27 17.62 -18.14
C VAL A 269 -29.07 18.81 -18.68
N ARG A 270 -30.40 18.84 -18.51
CA ARG A 270 -31.24 20.03 -18.71
C ARG A 270 -31.90 20.47 -17.39
N GLY A 271 -31.36 21.51 -16.76
CA GLY A 271 -31.89 22.04 -15.50
C GLY A 271 -33.28 22.70 -15.64
N LEU A 272 -34.19 22.32 -14.76
CA LEU A 272 -35.56 22.87 -14.63
C LEU A 272 -35.73 23.76 -13.39
N THR A 273 -34.68 23.87 -12.58
CA THR A 273 -34.61 24.72 -11.39
C THR A 273 -33.93 26.06 -11.70
N GLY A 274 -34.18 27.08 -10.88
CA GLY A 274 -33.56 28.41 -11.05
C GLY A 274 -33.99 29.18 -12.31
N LEU A 275 -34.98 28.69 -13.06
CA LEU A 275 -35.50 29.33 -14.26
C LEU A 275 -36.32 30.58 -13.94
N ARG A 276 -36.51 31.44 -14.95
CA ARG A 276 -37.39 32.62 -14.84
C ARG A 276 -38.87 32.27 -14.59
N ARG A 277 -39.27 31.04 -14.90
CA ARG A 277 -40.64 30.52 -14.76
C ARG A 277 -40.57 29.19 -14.01
N ASP A 278 -41.54 28.96 -13.16
CA ASP A 278 -41.62 27.75 -12.35
C ASP A 278 -42.35 26.65 -13.14
N PRO A 279 -41.73 25.48 -13.40
CA PRO A 279 -42.42 24.35 -14.01
C PRO A 279 -43.44 23.71 -13.06
N GLY A 280 -43.29 23.89 -11.75
CA GLY A 280 -44.05 23.23 -10.69
C GLY A 280 -43.11 22.73 -9.59
N GLU A 281 -43.56 22.78 -8.33
CA GLU A 281 -42.76 22.37 -7.19
C GLU A 281 -42.31 20.91 -7.28
N GLU A 282 -43.24 19.99 -7.60
CA GLU A 282 -42.92 18.56 -7.74
C GLU A 282 -41.94 18.30 -8.89
N VAL A 283 -42.03 19.03 -10.00
CA VAL A 283 -41.08 18.89 -11.13
C VAL A 283 -39.66 19.23 -10.67
N ARG A 284 -39.49 20.33 -9.93
CA ARG A 284 -38.19 20.74 -9.39
C ARG A 284 -37.69 19.74 -8.34
N ALA A 285 -38.56 19.31 -7.44
CA ALA A 285 -38.20 18.36 -6.38
C ALA A 285 -37.79 17.00 -6.96
N ALA A 286 -38.53 16.49 -7.95
CA ALA A 286 -38.22 15.25 -8.65
C ALA A 286 -36.83 15.30 -9.31
N GLN A 287 -36.55 16.35 -10.09
CA GLN A 287 -35.25 16.49 -10.76
C GLN A 287 -34.07 16.57 -9.76
N ILE A 288 -34.21 17.34 -8.68
CA ILE A 288 -33.16 17.43 -7.66
C ILE A 288 -32.95 16.08 -6.96
N ALA A 289 -34.04 15.35 -6.69
CA ALA A 289 -33.98 14.02 -6.08
C ALA A 289 -33.54 12.91 -7.04
N GLY A 290 -33.30 13.20 -8.33
CA GLY A 290 -32.97 12.18 -9.33
C GLY A 290 -34.15 11.32 -9.77
N ARG A 291 -35.39 11.71 -9.48
CA ARG A 291 -36.59 10.97 -9.85
C ARG A 291 -37.10 11.39 -11.23
N PRO A 292 -37.91 10.54 -11.91
CA PRO A 292 -38.63 10.97 -13.10
C PRO A 292 -39.47 12.21 -12.80
N THR A 293 -39.32 13.22 -13.63
CA THR A 293 -40.21 14.38 -13.58
C THR A 293 -41.65 13.97 -13.98
N PRO A 294 -42.68 14.67 -13.48
CA PRO A 294 -44.06 14.47 -13.92
C PRO A 294 -44.20 14.59 -15.44
N PRO A 295 -45.27 14.05 -16.06
CA PRO A 295 -45.54 14.27 -17.49
C PRO A 295 -45.64 15.75 -17.85
N LEU A 296 -45.18 16.15 -19.04
CA LEU A 296 -45.17 17.55 -19.49
C LEU A 296 -46.54 18.25 -19.43
N SER A 297 -47.64 17.49 -19.52
CA SER A 297 -49.02 17.99 -19.40
C SER A 297 -49.36 18.51 -18.00
N GLU A 298 -48.62 18.11 -16.98
CA GLU A 298 -48.80 18.54 -15.59
C GLU A 298 -47.93 19.74 -15.22
N TRP A 299 -47.00 20.12 -16.11
CA TRP A 299 -46.12 21.26 -15.90
C TRP A 299 -46.83 22.56 -16.26
N SER A 300 -46.32 23.67 -15.72
CA SER A 300 -46.66 24.99 -16.24
C SER A 300 -46.32 25.09 -17.75
N PRO A 301 -47.30 25.43 -18.62
CA PRO A 301 -47.05 25.65 -20.06
C PRO A 301 -46.02 26.75 -20.33
N LEU A 302 -45.81 27.63 -19.35
CA LEU A 302 -44.77 28.65 -19.43
C LEU A 302 -43.35 28.06 -19.51
N VAL A 303 -43.17 26.82 -19.04
CA VAL A 303 -41.90 26.07 -19.12
C VAL A 303 -41.97 24.96 -20.16
N SER A 304 -42.99 24.09 -20.15
CA SER A 304 -43.02 22.90 -21.02
C SER A 304 -42.98 23.25 -22.52
N GLU A 305 -43.68 24.30 -22.96
CA GLU A 305 -43.63 24.78 -24.35
C GLU A 305 -42.29 25.43 -24.74
N ARG A 306 -41.44 25.76 -23.75
CA ARG A 306 -40.15 26.46 -23.93
C ARG A 306 -38.94 25.58 -23.57
N LEU A 307 -39.13 24.29 -23.35
CA LEU A 307 -38.06 23.34 -23.03
C LEU A 307 -36.89 23.40 -24.02
N HIS A 308 -37.19 23.57 -25.31
CA HIS A 308 -36.20 23.69 -26.38
C HIS A 308 -35.28 24.93 -26.27
N LEU A 309 -35.63 25.92 -25.43
CA LEU A 309 -34.83 27.11 -25.17
C LEU A 309 -33.95 26.97 -23.92
N ILE A 310 -34.07 25.87 -23.18
CA ILE A 310 -33.25 25.58 -22.01
C ILE A 310 -32.04 24.74 -22.45
N PRO A 311 -30.79 25.20 -22.22
CA PRO A 311 -29.60 24.48 -22.64
C PRO A 311 -29.52 23.07 -22.04
N GLY A 312 -29.06 22.12 -22.85
CA GLY A 312 -28.51 20.85 -22.37
C GLY A 312 -27.01 20.98 -22.14
N TRP A 313 -26.52 20.54 -20.98
CA TRP A 313 -25.12 20.56 -20.60
C TRP A 313 -24.49 19.20 -20.90
N ASN A 314 -23.73 19.15 -21.99
CA ASN A 314 -23.22 17.91 -22.55
C ASN A 314 -21.91 17.44 -21.91
N ASP A 315 -21.07 18.37 -21.46
CA ASP A 315 -19.72 18.08 -20.97
C ASP A 315 -19.51 18.64 -19.55
N TYR A 316 -18.85 17.88 -18.67
CA TYR A 316 -18.44 18.27 -17.32
C TYR A 316 -17.00 17.84 -17.06
N THR A 317 -16.22 18.67 -16.36
CA THR A 317 -14.86 18.35 -15.94
C THR A 317 -14.60 18.82 -14.52
N LEU A 318 -14.10 17.91 -13.68
CA LEU A 318 -13.43 18.20 -12.41
C LEU A 318 -11.93 17.94 -12.59
N THR A 319 -11.08 18.91 -12.26
CA THR A 319 -9.61 18.77 -12.28
C THR A 319 -9.02 19.06 -10.91
N GLN A 320 -8.34 18.08 -10.32
CA GLN A 320 -7.60 18.19 -9.06
C GLN A 320 -6.11 18.14 -9.39
N LEU A 321 -5.53 19.30 -9.76
CA LEU A 321 -4.14 19.37 -10.25
C LEU A 321 -3.11 19.45 -9.11
N THR A 322 -3.54 19.88 -7.92
CA THR A 322 -2.75 19.92 -6.69
C THR A 322 -3.47 19.17 -5.57
N ALA A 323 -2.79 18.91 -4.45
CA ALA A 323 -3.42 18.34 -3.25
C ALA A 323 -4.41 19.28 -2.54
N ASP A 324 -4.53 20.55 -2.96
CA ASP A 324 -5.24 21.59 -2.19
C ASP A 324 -6.37 22.30 -2.93
N GLY A 325 -6.52 22.07 -4.24
CA GLY A 325 -7.56 22.74 -5.02
C GLY A 325 -8.04 21.92 -6.21
N PHE A 326 -9.35 21.92 -6.43
CA PHE A 326 -9.97 21.47 -7.67
C PHE A 326 -10.80 22.55 -8.33
N ASP A 327 -10.77 22.55 -9.66
CA ASP A 327 -11.68 23.31 -10.51
C ASP A 327 -12.79 22.42 -11.04
N LEU A 328 -13.97 23.00 -11.23
CA LEU A 328 -15.13 22.32 -11.79
C LEU A 328 -15.78 23.20 -12.87
N ARG A 329 -16.17 22.60 -13.99
CA ARG A 329 -16.75 23.34 -15.12
C ARG A 329 -17.63 22.46 -15.99
N LYS A 330 -18.52 23.10 -16.75
CA LYS A 330 -19.41 22.44 -17.70
C LYS A 330 -19.55 23.21 -19.01
N ARG A 331 -20.05 22.54 -20.05
CA ARG A 331 -20.30 23.15 -21.36
C ARG A 331 -21.46 22.48 -22.09
N THR A 332 -22.11 23.23 -22.97
CA THR A 332 -23.24 22.76 -23.78
C THR A 332 -22.84 21.80 -24.91
N ALA A 333 -21.73 22.02 -25.61
CA ALA A 333 -21.15 21.12 -26.61
C ALA A 333 -19.74 21.59 -27.04
N PRO A 334 -18.94 20.73 -27.70
CA PRO A 334 -17.70 21.15 -28.37
C PRO A 334 -17.89 22.38 -29.26
N GLY A 335 -16.88 23.26 -29.30
CA GLY A 335 -16.95 24.55 -30.02
C GLY A 335 -17.58 25.71 -29.23
N HIS A 336 -18.14 25.45 -28.04
CA HIS A 336 -18.59 26.50 -27.12
C HIS A 336 -17.60 26.73 -25.95
N GLY A 337 -17.78 27.84 -25.24
CA GLY A 337 -16.99 28.15 -24.04
C GLY A 337 -17.41 27.28 -22.84
N TRP A 338 -16.44 26.96 -21.99
CA TRP A 338 -16.71 26.36 -20.68
C TRP A 338 -17.29 27.41 -19.72
N VAL A 339 -18.20 26.98 -18.87
CA VAL A 339 -18.77 27.77 -17.76
C VAL A 339 -18.22 27.19 -16.47
N GLY A 340 -17.55 28.04 -15.69
CA GLY A 340 -17.06 27.66 -14.36
C GLY A 340 -18.21 27.35 -13.42
N ILE A 341 -18.03 26.28 -12.66
CA ILE A 341 -18.82 25.94 -11.47
C ILE A 341 -17.94 26.26 -10.26
N SER A 342 -18.53 26.53 -9.10
CA SER A 342 -17.76 26.69 -7.87
C SER A 342 -16.88 25.45 -7.62
N GLY A 343 -15.57 25.65 -7.65
CA GLY A 343 -14.56 24.65 -7.24
C GLY A 343 -14.43 24.56 -5.72
N GLY A 344 -13.40 23.84 -5.27
CA GLY A 344 -13.15 23.63 -3.84
C GLY A 344 -11.72 23.16 -3.58
N THR A 345 -11.50 22.52 -2.43
CA THR A 345 -10.16 22.10 -2.01
C THR A 345 -9.82 20.69 -2.47
N ARG A 346 -10.39 19.67 -1.83
CA ARG A 346 -10.03 18.26 -1.98
C ARG A 346 -11.25 17.44 -2.39
N ALA A 347 -11.39 17.16 -3.68
CA ALA A 347 -12.49 16.35 -4.17
C ALA A 347 -12.35 14.89 -3.69
N ALA A 348 -13.46 14.28 -3.27
CA ALA A 348 -13.48 12.88 -2.83
C ALA A 348 -13.28 11.85 -3.98
N GLY A 349 -13.10 12.30 -5.22
CA GLY A 349 -12.73 11.41 -6.34
C GLY A 349 -13.86 10.56 -6.89
N PHE A 350 -15.12 11.02 -6.81
CA PHE A 350 -16.29 10.26 -7.27
C PHE A 350 -17.12 11.06 -8.28
N CYS A 351 -17.58 10.40 -9.34
CA CYS A 351 -18.64 10.92 -10.21
C CYS A 351 -19.61 9.83 -10.65
N SER A 352 -20.82 10.24 -11.03
CA SER A 352 -21.81 9.37 -11.65
C SER A 352 -22.60 10.10 -12.73
N LEU A 353 -23.00 9.31 -13.72
CA LEU A 353 -23.93 9.69 -14.78
C LEU A 353 -25.02 8.62 -14.85
N SER A 354 -26.26 9.06 -14.68
CA SER A 354 -27.40 8.16 -14.59
C SER A 354 -28.63 8.82 -15.19
N ASP A 355 -29.68 8.04 -15.40
CA ASP A 355 -31.02 8.52 -15.68
C ASP A 355 -32.04 7.70 -14.88
N VAL A 356 -33.32 7.72 -15.26
CA VAL A 356 -34.37 7.03 -14.52
C VAL A 356 -34.48 5.54 -14.85
N HIS A 357 -33.66 5.03 -15.77
CA HIS A 357 -33.64 3.65 -16.23
C HIS A 357 -32.31 2.93 -15.97
N GLY A 358 -31.25 3.65 -15.61
CA GLY A 358 -29.98 3.06 -15.22
C GLY A 358 -28.92 4.10 -14.88
N GLY A 359 -27.73 3.65 -14.51
CA GLY A 359 -26.63 4.57 -14.28
C GLY A 359 -25.32 3.91 -13.90
N PHE A 360 -24.25 4.68 -14.09
CA PHE A 360 -22.90 4.28 -13.79
C PHE A 360 -22.21 5.31 -12.89
N GLY A 361 -21.50 4.81 -11.88
CA GLY A 361 -20.64 5.61 -11.02
C GLY A 361 -19.22 5.05 -10.98
N VAL A 362 -18.25 5.93 -10.78
CA VAL A 362 -16.85 5.57 -10.54
C VAL A 362 -16.30 6.40 -9.39
N GLY A 363 -15.67 5.72 -8.44
CA GLY A 363 -14.90 6.33 -7.36
C GLY A 363 -13.43 5.93 -7.46
N ILE A 364 -12.52 6.86 -7.20
CA ILE A 364 -11.08 6.65 -7.15
C ILE A 364 -10.62 6.85 -5.70
N ARG A 365 -10.02 5.81 -5.13
CA ARG A 365 -9.43 5.89 -3.80
C ARG A 365 -8.22 6.85 -3.84
N ASP A 366 -8.05 7.63 -2.79
CA ASP A 366 -6.91 8.55 -2.62
C ASP A 366 -6.74 9.58 -3.76
N PHE A 367 -7.85 10.04 -4.35
CA PHE A 367 -7.87 10.87 -5.56
C PHE A 367 -7.08 12.17 -5.43
N TRP A 368 -7.32 12.97 -4.38
CA TRP A 368 -6.61 14.23 -4.19
C TRP A 368 -5.20 14.01 -3.62
N GLN A 369 -5.01 12.95 -2.82
CA GLN A 369 -3.71 12.55 -2.33
C GLN A 369 -2.79 12.10 -3.46
N SER A 370 -3.32 11.51 -4.53
CA SER A 370 -2.58 11.04 -5.71
C SER A 370 -2.65 12.01 -6.89
N HIS A 371 -2.82 13.31 -6.64
CA HIS A 371 -2.89 14.32 -7.71
C HIS A 371 -1.67 14.22 -8.67
N PRO A 372 -1.81 14.61 -9.96
CA PRO A 372 -2.96 15.28 -10.58
C PRO A 372 -4.04 14.33 -11.10
N GLY A 373 -5.27 14.47 -10.61
CA GLY A 373 -6.44 13.65 -11.01
C GLY A 373 -7.50 14.44 -11.78
N GLN A 374 -8.32 13.77 -12.59
CA GLN A 374 -9.44 14.40 -13.30
C GLN A 374 -10.63 13.46 -13.53
N LEU A 375 -11.84 13.99 -13.48
CA LEU A 375 -13.08 13.30 -13.81
C LEU A 375 -13.78 14.03 -14.96
N ASP A 376 -14.06 13.31 -16.03
CA ASP A 376 -14.73 13.85 -17.22
C ASP A 376 -16.05 13.15 -17.50
N ILE A 377 -17.04 13.94 -17.89
CA ILE A 377 -18.25 13.49 -18.58
C ILE A 377 -18.31 14.20 -19.92
N ARG A 378 -18.56 13.46 -21.01
CA ARG A 378 -18.72 13.99 -22.38
C ARG A 378 -19.95 13.36 -23.02
N GLY A 379 -20.69 14.11 -23.81
CA GLY A 379 -21.81 13.52 -24.57
C GLY A 379 -23.08 13.25 -23.75
N ALA A 380 -23.24 13.84 -22.55
CA ALA A 380 -24.39 13.58 -21.67
C ALA A 380 -25.75 13.95 -22.29
N ALA A 381 -25.77 14.82 -23.32
CA ALA A 381 -26.96 15.18 -24.06
C ALA A 381 -27.23 14.29 -25.29
N THR A 382 -26.47 13.20 -25.46
CA THR A 382 -26.60 12.23 -26.56
C THR A 382 -27.01 10.86 -26.04
N ALA A 383 -27.31 9.89 -26.91
CA ALA A 383 -27.72 8.55 -26.48
C ALA A 383 -26.60 7.79 -25.74
N GLU A 384 -25.34 8.14 -25.96
CA GLU A 384 -24.19 7.49 -25.33
C GLU A 384 -23.18 8.54 -24.88
N ALA A 385 -22.94 8.60 -23.58
CA ALA A 385 -21.96 9.49 -22.97
C ALA A 385 -20.67 8.74 -22.67
N LYS A 386 -19.58 9.49 -22.50
CA LYS A 386 -18.31 8.99 -21.98
C LYS A 386 -18.10 9.50 -20.56
N VAL A 387 -17.74 8.60 -19.66
CA VAL A 387 -17.24 8.92 -18.32
C VAL A 387 -15.78 8.48 -18.28
N THR A 388 -14.88 9.40 -17.97
CA THR A 388 -13.44 9.11 -17.88
C THR A 388 -12.89 9.46 -16.51
N ALA A 389 -12.29 8.46 -15.87
CA ALA A 389 -11.55 8.57 -14.62
C ALA A 389 -10.05 8.68 -14.94
N TRP A 390 -9.50 9.89 -14.92
CA TRP A 390 -8.07 10.13 -15.15
C TRP A 390 -7.29 10.00 -13.84
N LEU A 391 -6.43 8.99 -13.80
CA LEU A 391 -5.45 8.73 -12.75
C LEU A 391 -4.28 9.71 -12.85
N TYR A 392 -3.94 10.14 -14.07
CA TYR A 392 -3.09 11.29 -14.34
C TYR A 392 -3.82 12.23 -15.30
N SER A 393 -4.09 13.46 -14.85
CA SER A 393 -4.89 14.43 -15.61
C SER A 393 -4.20 14.89 -16.89
N PRO A 394 -4.91 14.97 -18.03
CA PRO A 394 -4.39 15.55 -19.27
C PRO A 394 -4.17 17.07 -19.24
N GLU A 395 -4.63 17.74 -18.19
CA GLU A 395 -4.44 19.17 -17.94
C GLU A 395 -3.23 19.47 -17.04
N ALA A 396 -2.62 18.43 -16.47
CA ALA A 396 -1.33 18.57 -15.83
C ALA A 396 -0.22 18.80 -16.86
N GLN A 397 0.96 19.22 -16.36
CA GLN A 397 2.18 19.11 -17.14
C GLN A 397 2.42 17.62 -17.49
N PRO A 398 3.06 17.30 -18.62
CA PRO A 398 3.44 15.93 -18.88
C PRO A 398 4.46 15.47 -17.84
N MET A 399 4.39 14.20 -17.47
CA MET A 399 5.25 13.57 -16.48
C MET A 399 6.70 13.54 -16.98
N ASP A 400 7.60 14.11 -16.19
CA ASP A 400 9.04 14.13 -16.44
C ASP A 400 9.74 13.28 -15.36
N LEU A 401 10.25 12.12 -15.78
CA LEU A 401 10.90 11.15 -14.89
C LEU A 401 12.41 11.07 -15.11
N ARG A 402 12.98 12.02 -15.87
CA ARG A 402 14.43 12.11 -16.07
C ARG A 402 15.13 12.34 -14.76
N PHE A 403 16.40 11.98 -14.73
CA PHE A 403 17.22 12.17 -13.55
C PHE A 403 17.41 13.67 -13.24
N TYR A 404 17.40 14.03 -11.96
CA TYR A 404 17.25 15.43 -11.55
C TYR A 404 18.51 16.31 -11.75
N HIS A 405 19.67 15.72 -12.03
CA HIS A 405 20.92 16.42 -12.38
C HIS A 405 21.73 15.69 -13.45
N ASP A 406 22.78 16.31 -13.96
CA ASP A 406 23.60 15.83 -15.08
C ASP A 406 24.79 14.93 -14.67
N GLY A 407 24.79 14.43 -13.43
CA GLY A 407 25.88 13.65 -12.84
C GLY A 407 27.04 14.47 -12.26
N LEU A 408 27.09 15.79 -12.44
CA LEU A 408 28.05 16.70 -11.77
C LEU A 408 29.54 16.32 -11.94
N GLY A 409 29.89 15.59 -13.01
CA GLY A 409 31.26 15.14 -13.28
C GLY A 409 31.72 13.91 -12.48
N GLN A 410 30.80 13.15 -11.87
CA GLN A 410 31.13 11.95 -11.10
C GLN A 410 31.29 10.72 -12.03
N ASP A 411 32.47 10.60 -12.63
CA ASP A 411 32.76 9.58 -13.66
C ASP A 411 33.37 8.28 -13.08
N THR A 412 33.88 8.31 -11.85
CA THR A 412 34.51 7.16 -11.18
C THR A 412 33.83 6.81 -9.85
N PHE A 413 34.06 5.61 -9.33
CA PHE A 413 33.57 5.24 -7.99
C PHE A 413 34.15 6.14 -6.89
N GLU A 414 35.38 6.64 -7.05
CA GLU A 414 35.97 7.60 -6.11
C GLU A 414 35.19 8.92 -6.09
N ASP A 415 34.88 9.49 -7.27
CA ASP A 415 34.10 10.73 -7.36
C ASP A 415 32.68 10.56 -6.81
N GLN A 416 32.09 9.38 -7.02
CA GLN A 416 30.75 9.05 -6.53
C GLN A 416 30.71 8.92 -5.01
N LEU A 417 31.73 8.28 -4.42
CA LEU A 417 31.88 8.19 -2.97
C LEU A 417 32.20 9.56 -2.35
N GLU A 418 32.98 10.42 -3.01
CA GLU A 418 33.20 11.80 -2.56
C GLU A 418 31.89 12.61 -2.59
N GLY A 419 31.03 12.39 -3.59
CA GLY A 419 29.67 12.95 -3.63
C GLY A 419 28.80 12.47 -2.47
N LEU A 420 28.85 11.16 -2.17
CA LEU A 420 28.14 10.54 -1.06
C LEU A 420 28.48 11.18 0.29
N GLU A 421 29.75 11.53 0.53
CA GLU A 421 30.18 12.15 1.79
C GLU A 421 29.51 13.50 2.08
N ILE A 422 29.06 14.24 1.05
CA ILE A 422 28.49 15.59 1.22
C ILE A 422 26.97 15.64 1.03
N THR A 423 26.38 14.86 0.12
CA THR A 423 24.92 14.85 -0.12
C THR A 423 24.21 13.59 0.37
N TYR A 424 24.96 12.61 0.88
CA TYR A 424 24.44 11.30 1.25
C TYR A 424 23.80 10.52 0.09
N GLU A 425 24.07 10.92 -1.17
CA GLU A 425 23.64 10.21 -2.38
C GLU A 425 24.77 9.38 -2.97
N ASP A 426 24.50 8.09 -3.19
CA ASP A 426 25.39 7.22 -3.96
C ASP A 426 24.98 7.24 -5.44
N TYR A 427 25.51 8.19 -6.21
CA TYR A 427 25.20 8.34 -7.64
C TYR A 427 25.99 7.35 -8.52
N GLU A 428 25.42 6.91 -9.63
CA GLU A 428 26.14 6.21 -10.70
C GLU A 428 25.45 6.48 -12.05
N PRO A 429 26.20 6.81 -13.11
CA PRO A 429 25.62 7.09 -14.42
C PRO A 429 24.70 5.98 -14.92
N GLY A 430 23.46 6.35 -15.24
CA GLY A 430 22.44 5.43 -15.74
C GLY A 430 21.71 4.60 -14.69
N PHE A 431 21.99 4.77 -13.39
CA PHE A 431 21.28 4.07 -12.31
C PHE A 431 20.00 4.77 -11.84
N GLY A 432 19.91 6.09 -12.02
CA GLY A 432 18.74 6.90 -11.71
C GLY A 432 17.58 6.76 -12.71
N LYS A 433 17.31 5.55 -13.21
CA LYS A 433 16.28 5.29 -14.23
C LYS A 433 14.97 4.80 -13.60
N PRO A 434 13.81 5.31 -14.05
CA PRO A 434 12.50 4.85 -13.57
C PRO A 434 12.02 3.56 -14.25
N THR A 435 12.68 3.10 -15.32
CA THR A 435 12.27 1.89 -16.06
C THR A 435 12.21 0.67 -15.15
N GLY A 436 11.00 0.19 -14.88
CA GLY A 436 10.69 -0.94 -14.01
C GLY A 436 9.94 -0.58 -12.73
N ILE A 437 9.80 0.69 -12.35
CA ILE A 437 8.96 1.06 -11.20
C ILE A 437 7.47 0.82 -11.51
N ALA A 438 6.64 0.59 -10.49
CA ALA A 438 5.21 0.38 -10.66
C ALA A 438 4.37 1.34 -9.83
N ARG A 439 3.08 1.43 -10.15
CA ARG A 439 2.09 2.06 -9.28
C ARG A 439 0.73 1.39 -9.43
N THR A 440 0.05 1.25 -8.29
CA THR A 440 -1.28 0.63 -8.19
C THR A 440 -2.33 1.67 -7.79
N HIS A 441 -3.50 1.59 -8.43
CA HIS A 441 -4.66 2.44 -8.21
C HIS A 441 -5.85 1.58 -7.83
N GLU A 442 -6.69 2.07 -6.93
CA GLU A 442 -7.93 1.42 -6.53
C GLU A 442 -9.13 2.25 -6.99
N LEU A 443 -9.99 1.63 -7.80
CA LEU A 443 -11.24 2.21 -8.28
C LEU A 443 -12.40 1.33 -7.82
N THR A 444 -13.57 1.94 -7.63
CA THR A 444 -14.82 1.22 -7.43
C THR A 444 -15.83 1.63 -8.50
N LEU A 445 -16.35 0.64 -9.23
CA LEU A 445 -17.34 0.81 -10.29
C LEU A 445 -18.72 0.47 -9.73
N PHE A 446 -19.70 1.36 -9.90
CA PHE A 446 -21.05 1.20 -9.36
C PHE A 446 -22.07 1.08 -10.49
N ALA A 447 -22.95 0.08 -10.38
CA ALA A 447 -24.04 -0.18 -11.31
C ALA A 447 -25.39 0.16 -10.65
N TYR A 448 -26.07 1.17 -11.17
CA TYR A 448 -27.34 1.68 -10.64
C TYR A 448 -28.50 1.31 -11.56
N ASP A 449 -29.65 0.99 -10.97
CA ASP A 449 -30.91 0.72 -11.67
C ASP A 449 -31.68 2.01 -12.03
N SER A 450 -31.39 3.09 -11.33
CA SER A 450 -31.84 4.47 -11.59
C SER A 450 -30.93 5.42 -10.82
N THR A 451 -31.04 6.73 -11.04
CA THR A 451 -30.32 7.71 -10.23
C THR A 451 -30.59 7.53 -8.73
N PRO A 452 -29.56 7.17 -7.92
CA PRO A 452 -29.75 6.99 -6.48
C PRO A 452 -29.99 8.34 -5.78
N CYS A 453 -30.53 8.27 -4.56
CA CYS A 453 -30.58 9.45 -3.70
C CYS A 453 -29.16 9.93 -3.36
N THR A 454 -29.04 11.24 -3.11
CA THR A 454 -27.75 11.89 -2.84
C THR A 454 -27.04 11.29 -1.62
N GLU A 455 -27.78 10.89 -0.58
CA GLU A 455 -27.24 10.25 0.62
C GLU A 455 -26.60 8.89 0.29
N SER A 456 -27.21 8.09 -0.59
CA SER A 456 -26.63 6.82 -1.05
C SER A 456 -25.36 7.08 -1.86
N LEU A 457 -25.36 8.07 -2.76
CA LEU A 457 -24.18 8.42 -3.55
C LEU A 457 -23.03 8.94 -2.67
N ALA A 458 -23.34 9.70 -1.63
CA ALA A 458 -22.36 10.16 -0.65
C ALA A 458 -21.76 8.99 0.15
N ALA A 459 -22.58 7.99 0.51
CA ALA A 459 -22.10 6.77 1.15
C ALA A 459 -21.20 5.94 0.22
N ASP A 460 -21.56 5.81 -1.06
CA ASP A 460 -20.74 5.12 -2.07
C ASP A 460 -19.42 5.87 -2.33
N ALA A 461 -19.44 7.21 -2.41
CA ALA A 461 -18.23 8.03 -2.52
C ALA A 461 -17.31 7.86 -1.30
N LYS A 462 -17.85 7.87 -0.09
CA LYS A 462 -17.09 7.61 1.15
C LYS A 462 -16.51 6.20 1.18
N ALA A 463 -17.28 5.18 0.77
CA ALA A 463 -16.81 3.80 0.73
C ALA A 463 -15.71 3.60 -0.33
N ALA A 464 -15.75 4.32 -1.45
CA ALA A 464 -14.68 4.30 -2.45
C ALA A 464 -13.41 5.03 -1.97
N SER A 465 -13.53 6.14 -1.24
CA SER A 465 -12.39 6.88 -0.70
C SER A 465 -11.78 6.24 0.55
N THR A 466 -12.60 5.59 1.36
CA THR A 466 -12.20 4.96 2.63
C THR A 466 -12.95 3.64 2.79
N PRO A 467 -12.46 2.55 2.14
CA PRO A 467 -13.12 1.26 2.16
C PRO A 467 -13.29 0.71 3.58
N PRO A 468 -14.49 0.23 3.96
CA PRO A 468 -14.70 -0.38 5.26
C PRO A 468 -14.03 -1.76 5.32
N LEU A 469 -13.21 -1.99 6.36
CA LEU A 469 -12.49 -3.24 6.58
C LEU A 469 -12.83 -3.86 7.93
N LEU A 470 -12.89 -5.18 7.94
CA LEU A 470 -12.96 -6.00 9.14
C LEU A 470 -11.55 -6.43 9.55
N GLN A 471 -11.24 -6.41 10.84
CA GLN A 471 -9.93 -6.81 11.36
C GLN A 471 -10.05 -7.56 12.69
N PRO A 472 -9.16 -8.53 12.98
CA PRO A 472 -9.02 -9.14 14.30
C PRO A 472 -8.46 -8.15 15.33
N SER A 473 -8.75 -8.38 16.61
CA SER A 473 -8.21 -7.53 17.68
C SER A 473 -6.71 -7.77 17.90
N PRO A 474 -5.98 -6.76 18.42
CA PRO A 474 -4.58 -6.91 18.84
C PRO A 474 -4.31 -8.13 19.71
N GLU A 475 -5.19 -8.39 20.69
CA GLU A 475 -5.03 -9.52 21.61
C GLU A 475 -5.14 -10.86 20.90
N TYR A 476 -6.03 -10.95 19.91
CA TYR A 476 -6.17 -12.17 19.10
C TYR A 476 -4.96 -12.38 18.19
N LEU A 477 -4.53 -11.33 17.49
CA LEU A 477 -3.33 -11.35 16.64
C LEU A 477 -2.10 -11.81 17.44
N HIS A 478 -1.90 -11.22 18.62
CA HIS A 478 -0.80 -11.60 19.52
C HIS A 478 -0.91 -13.05 19.99
N ALA A 479 -2.11 -13.48 20.42
CA ALA A 479 -2.35 -14.85 20.85
C ALA A 479 -2.14 -15.88 19.74
N ALA A 480 -2.30 -15.51 18.47
CA ALA A 480 -2.03 -16.40 17.34
C ALA A 480 -0.53 -16.70 17.14
N GLY A 481 0.37 -15.90 17.72
CA GLY A 481 1.81 -16.12 17.66
C GLY A 481 2.43 -15.79 16.29
N VAL A 482 1.89 -14.79 15.60
CA VAL A 482 2.34 -14.35 14.27
C VAL A 482 3.21 -13.09 14.35
N PHE A 483 4.15 -12.95 13.41
CA PHE A 483 5.03 -11.77 13.25
C PHE A 483 6.03 -11.51 14.38
N GLY A 484 6.50 -12.54 15.08
CA GLY A 484 7.62 -12.42 16.02
C GLY A 484 7.29 -11.65 17.30
N ASP A 485 8.25 -10.84 17.78
CA ASP A 485 8.24 -10.28 19.13
C ASP A 485 7.52 -8.92 19.22
N TRP A 486 6.28 -8.92 19.70
CA TRP A 486 5.51 -7.73 20.02
C TRP A 486 4.43 -8.07 21.05
N SER A 487 3.79 -7.08 21.67
CA SER A 487 2.69 -7.29 22.63
C SER A 487 1.66 -6.15 22.53
N PRO A 488 0.36 -6.39 22.78
CA PRO A 488 -0.64 -5.31 22.86
C PRO A 488 -0.21 -4.18 23.79
N VAL A 489 -0.71 -2.96 23.52
CA VAL A 489 -0.39 -1.76 24.31
C VAL A 489 -0.71 -1.99 25.79
N ASP A 490 0.26 -1.66 26.65
CA ASP A 490 0.12 -1.74 28.10
C ASP A 490 0.61 -0.46 28.76
N ARG A 491 -0.33 0.32 29.31
CA ARG A 491 -0.07 1.60 30.00
C ARG A 491 -0.21 1.47 31.52
N SER A 492 -0.09 0.26 32.08
CA SER A 492 -0.37 -0.05 33.49
C SER A 492 0.60 0.57 34.50
N THR A 493 1.80 0.99 34.07
CA THR A 493 2.77 1.71 34.90
C THR A 493 3.14 3.05 34.27
N PRO A 494 3.57 4.06 35.05
CA PRO A 494 3.99 5.35 34.51
C PRO A 494 5.11 5.23 33.46
N ALA A 495 6.11 4.38 33.70
CA ALA A 495 7.21 4.17 32.77
C ALA A 495 6.75 3.56 31.44
N ARG A 496 5.79 2.62 31.48
CA ARG A 496 5.19 2.08 30.26
C ARG A 496 4.35 3.11 29.52
N ALA A 497 3.52 3.86 30.25
CA ALA A 497 2.69 4.91 29.68
C ALA A 497 3.54 5.98 28.98
N GLU A 498 4.68 6.37 29.54
CA GLU A 498 5.60 7.33 28.93
C GLU A 498 6.17 6.84 27.60
N LEU A 499 6.56 5.57 27.49
CA LEU A 499 7.06 5.01 26.23
C LEU A 499 5.97 4.94 25.17
N GLU A 500 4.75 4.54 25.54
CA GLU A 500 3.60 4.54 24.62
C GLU A 500 3.22 5.97 24.18
N ASP A 501 3.30 6.96 25.07
CA ASP A 501 3.08 8.38 24.72
C ASP A 501 4.12 8.89 23.71
N LYS A 502 5.38 8.45 23.83
CA LYS A 502 6.43 8.77 22.85
C LYS A 502 6.17 8.13 21.48
N LEU A 503 5.66 6.90 21.46
CA LEU A 503 5.24 6.24 20.20
C LEU A 503 4.07 6.98 19.54
N ASP A 504 3.06 7.35 20.32
CA ASP A 504 1.92 8.13 19.83
C ASP A 504 2.38 9.51 19.30
N PHE A 505 3.26 10.20 20.03
CA PHE A 505 3.85 11.47 19.58
C PHE A 505 4.53 11.35 18.22
N LEU A 506 5.38 10.33 18.05
CA LEU A 506 6.12 10.13 16.80
C LEU A 506 5.16 9.82 15.65
N PHE A 507 4.18 8.94 15.85
CA PHE A 507 3.18 8.66 14.82
C PHE A 507 2.40 9.92 14.42
N ASP A 508 1.87 10.66 15.41
CA ASP A 508 1.09 11.88 15.17
C ASP A 508 1.94 12.95 14.48
N PHE A 509 3.24 13.03 14.78
CA PHE A 509 4.17 13.92 14.09
C PHE A 509 4.29 13.58 12.60
N TYR A 510 4.54 12.31 12.22
CA TYR A 510 4.66 11.92 10.80
C TYR A 510 3.36 12.07 10.03
N GLN A 511 2.23 11.69 10.64
CA GLN A 511 0.92 11.93 10.05
C GLN A 511 0.68 13.43 9.82
N GLY A 512 1.04 14.27 10.80
CA GLY A 512 1.00 15.72 10.68
C GLY A 512 1.94 16.27 9.62
N GLN A 513 3.17 15.75 9.50
CA GLN A 513 4.13 16.15 8.47
C GLN A 513 3.63 15.84 7.07
N THR A 514 3.02 14.68 6.83
CA THR A 514 2.44 14.33 5.53
C THR A 514 1.50 15.41 5.03
N GLU A 515 0.59 15.87 5.89
CA GLU A 515 -0.30 16.97 5.59
C GLU A 515 0.49 18.28 5.41
N GLN A 516 1.25 18.72 6.42
CA GLN A 516 1.91 20.04 6.42
C GLN A 516 2.93 20.22 5.29
N ARG A 517 3.60 19.15 4.87
CA ARG A 517 4.62 19.13 3.82
C ARG A 517 4.09 18.75 2.45
N ARG A 518 2.81 18.36 2.38
CA ARG A 518 2.15 17.90 1.14
C ARG A 518 2.90 16.74 0.51
N TRP A 519 3.18 15.70 1.30
CA TRP A 519 3.71 14.42 0.79
C TRP A 519 2.61 13.64 0.06
N TYR A 520 2.12 14.27 -1.00
CA TYR A 520 1.06 13.85 -1.88
C TYR A 520 1.59 13.85 -3.31
N GLY A 521 0.90 13.14 -4.19
CA GLY A 521 1.17 13.09 -5.62
C GLY A 521 1.19 11.66 -6.16
N PHE A 522 1.03 11.57 -7.47
CA PHE A 522 1.34 10.37 -8.26
C PHE A 522 2.83 10.33 -8.54
N TRP A 523 3.74 10.26 -7.60
CA TRP A 523 4.51 9.05 -7.36
C TRP A 523 4.85 8.94 -5.88
N ASN A 524 4.48 9.98 -5.10
CA ASN A 524 5.02 10.26 -3.78
C ASN A 524 4.10 9.80 -2.64
N TYR A 525 2.78 9.81 -2.88
CA TYR A 525 1.82 9.54 -1.80
C TYR A 525 2.00 8.14 -1.22
N GLY A 526 2.34 8.10 0.05
CA GLY A 526 2.61 6.89 0.84
C GLY A 526 3.99 6.93 1.51
N ASP A 527 4.96 7.62 0.91
CA ASP A 527 6.30 7.77 1.48
C ASP A 527 6.43 8.96 2.44
N VAL A 528 7.56 8.99 3.14
CA VAL A 528 8.00 10.07 4.03
C VAL A 528 9.41 10.53 3.65
N MET A 529 9.86 11.67 4.17
CA MET A 529 11.25 12.08 3.98
C MET A 529 12.17 11.60 5.11
N HIS A 530 13.48 11.53 4.86
CA HIS A 530 14.48 10.87 5.69
C HIS A 530 15.07 11.78 6.79
N THR A 531 15.47 13.02 6.47
CA THR A 531 16.09 13.93 7.45
C THR A 531 15.67 15.40 7.28
N TYR A 532 15.72 16.14 8.40
CA TYR A 532 15.28 17.52 8.51
C TYR A 532 16.43 18.55 8.38
N ASP A 533 16.12 19.72 7.82
CA ASP A 533 16.94 20.92 7.75
C ASP A 533 16.36 21.97 8.69
N THR A 534 17.03 22.20 9.81
CA THR A 534 16.58 23.12 10.85
C THR A 534 16.80 24.58 10.52
N ASP A 535 17.66 24.90 9.55
CA ASP A 535 17.91 26.27 9.11
C ASP A 535 16.82 26.74 8.15
N ARG A 536 16.40 25.86 7.24
CA ARG A 536 15.31 26.11 6.28
C ARG A 536 13.93 25.73 6.80
N HIS A 537 13.85 25.01 7.92
CA HIS A 537 12.61 24.47 8.49
C HIS A 537 11.83 23.59 7.50
N VAL A 538 12.54 22.73 6.79
CA VAL A 538 12.00 21.77 5.81
C VAL A 538 12.68 20.42 5.96
N TRP A 539 12.03 19.35 5.52
CA TRP A 539 12.74 18.12 5.23
C TRP A 539 13.68 18.34 4.04
N ARG A 540 14.80 17.63 3.99
CA ARG A 540 15.89 17.83 3.01
C ARG A 540 15.54 17.27 1.63
N TYR A 541 14.40 17.70 1.08
CA TYR A 541 13.82 17.24 -0.17
C TYR A 541 14.74 17.40 -1.40
N ASP A 542 15.77 18.24 -1.29
CA ASP A 542 16.69 18.61 -2.37
C ASP A 542 18.15 18.24 -2.08
N VAL A 543 18.42 17.39 -1.07
CA VAL A 543 19.79 17.00 -0.69
C VAL A 543 19.93 15.49 -0.74
N GLY A 544 20.24 14.96 -1.92
CA GLY A 544 20.67 13.58 -2.14
C GLY A 544 19.88 12.54 -1.32
N GLY A 545 20.59 11.78 -0.48
CA GLY A 545 20.02 10.73 0.36
C GLY A 545 19.20 11.21 1.55
N TYR A 546 18.93 12.50 1.72
CA TYR A 546 18.12 12.96 2.86
C TYR A 546 16.65 13.27 2.51
N ALA A 547 16.27 13.09 1.24
CA ALA A 547 14.94 13.35 0.72
C ALA A 547 13.98 12.18 0.98
N TRP A 548 13.41 11.51 -0.03
CA TRP A 548 12.47 10.39 0.17
C TRP A 548 13.14 9.20 0.84
N ASP A 549 12.46 8.60 1.81
CA ASP A 549 13.02 7.64 2.77
C ASP A 549 13.09 6.20 2.24
N ASN A 550 12.21 5.80 1.33
CA ASN A 550 12.26 4.50 0.66
C ASN A 550 12.52 3.30 1.61
N SER A 551 11.84 3.26 2.76
CA SER A 551 11.96 2.20 3.77
C SER A 551 13.34 2.06 4.45
N GLU A 552 14.17 3.11 4.48
CA GLU A 552 15.47 3.05 5.15
C GLU A 552 15.28 2.86 6.66
N LEU A 553 15.98 1.88 7.24
CA LEU A 553 15.83 1.47 8.64
C LEU A 553 14.39 1.11 9.05
N SER A 554 13.61 0.53 8.13
CA SER A 554 12.35 -0.17 8.43
C SER A 554 11.19 0.63 9.06
N PRO A 555 10.83 1.86 8.61
CA PRO A 555 9.61 2.52 9.07
C PRO A 555 8.36 1.68 8.80
N ASP A 556 8.35 0.86 7.73
CA ASP A 556 7.27 -0.09 7.45
C ASP A 556 7.04 -1.06 8.62
N LEU A 557 8.11 -1.63 9.20
CA LEU A 557 7.99 -2.53 10.36
C LEU A 557 7.48 -1.77 11.58
N TRP A 558 8.01 -0.57 11.84
CA TRP A 558 7.54 0.25 12.96
C TRP A 558 6.03 0.50 12.88
N LEU A 559 5.53 0.94 11.72
CA LEU A 559 4.11 1.23 11.52
C LEU A 559 3.23 -0.02 11.58
N TRP A 560 3.66 -1.14 10.99
CA TRP A 560 2.91 -2.38 11.07
C TRP A 560 2.86 -2.95 12.49
N TYR A 561 3.97 -2.89 13.24
CA TYR A 561 3.94 -3.28 14.66
C TYR A 561 3.11 -2.32 15.51
N MET A 562 3.18 -1.01 15.26
CA MET A 562 2.27 -0.04 15.89
C MET A 562 0.81 -0.42 15.66
N TYR A 563 0.44 -0.79 14.43
CA TYR A 563 -0.92 -1.26 14.13
C TYR A 563 -1.27 -2.54 14.89
N LEU A 564 -0.41 -3.56 14.85
CA LEU A 564 -0.66 -4.84 15.54
C LEU A 564 -0.93 -4.66 17.03
N ARG A 565 -0.21 -3.74 17.69
CA ARG A 565 -0.35 -3.44 19.12
C ARG A 565 -1.62 -2.68 19.47
N THR A 566 -2.05 -1.76 18.59
CA THR A 566 -3.06 -0.74 18.89
C THR A 566 -4.43 -1.04 18.27
N GLY A 567 -4.47 -1.72 17.12
CA GLY A 567 -5.68 -1.89 16.31
C GLY A 567 -6.21 -0.59 15.68
N ARG A 568 -5.44 0.50 15.76
CA ARG A 568 -5.84 1.85 15.34
C ARG A 568 -6.02 1.96 13.81
N ALA A 569 -7.15 2.53 13.37
CA ALA A 569 -7.46 2.70 11.95
C ALA A 569 -6.52 3.67 11.23
N ASP A 570 -6.18 4.79 11.87
CA ASP A 570 -5.27 5.79 11.32
C ASP A 570 -3.86 5.22 11.10
N VAL A 571 -3.36 4.41 12.03
CA VAL A 571 -2.08 3.69 11.88
C VAL A 571 -2.15 2.68 10.73
N PHE A 572 -3.21 1.89 10.62
CA PHE A 572 -3.37 0.95 9.50
C PHE A 572 -3.38 1.67 8.15
N ARG A 573 -4.16 2.75 8.02
CA ARG A 573 -4.29 3.48 6.75
C ARG A 573 -2.97 4.12 6.35
N TYR A 574 -2.20 4.61 7.32
CA TYR A 574 -0.87 5.15 7.09
C TYR A 574 0.13 4.07 6.66
N ALA A 575 0.15 2.92 7.33
CA ALA A 575 0.98 1.77 6.98
C ALA A 575 0.60 1.16 5.61
N GLU A 576 -0.69 1.14 5.28
CA GLU A 576 -1.22 0.72 3.98
C GLU A 576 -0.73 1.64 2.86
N ALA A 577 -0.80 2.97 3.05
CA ALA A 577 -0.31 3.93 2.08
C ALA A 577 1.21 3.75 1.85
N MET A 578 1.99 3.60 2.91
CA MET A 578 3.43 3.31 2.81
C MET A 578 3.68 2.00 2.07
N THR A 579 2.97 0.92 2.40
CA THR A 579 3.12 -0.37 1.72
C THR A 579 2.79 -0.29 0.22
N ARG A 580 1.76 0.49 -0.15
CA ARG A 580 1.37 0.73 -1.55
C ARG A 580 2.33 1.63 -2.33
N HIS A 581 3.18 2.37 -1.63
CA HIS A 581 4.26 3.15 -2.21
C HIS A 581 5.54 2.32 -2.29
N THR A 582 6.07 1.90 -1.15
CA THR A 582 7.42 1.34 -1.02
C THR A 582 7.57 -0.03 -1.69
N GLY A 583 6.47 -0.79 -1.80
CA GLY A 583 6.46 -2.07 -2.53
C GLY A 583 6.28 -1.94 -4.05
N GLU A 584 6.01 -0.74 -4.56
CA GLU A 584 5.63 -0.49 -5.96
C GLU A 584 6.56 0.53 -6.63
N VAL A 585 6.67 1.74 -6.07
CA VAL A 585 7.43 2.85 -6.65
C VAL A 585 8.92 2.70 -6.37
N ASP A 586 9.28 2.25 -5.18
CA ASP A 586 10.68 2.15 -4.74
C ASP A 586 11.34 0.83 -5.14
N VAL A 587 10.61 -0.05 -5.84
CA VAL A 587 11.05 -1.38 -6.27
C VAL A 587 10.95 -1.51 -7.79
N TYR A 588 11.90 -2.24 -8.39
CA TYR A 588 11.86 -2.57 -9.81
C TYR A 588 11.13 -3.90 -10.05
N HIS A 589 10.17 -3.90 -10.97
CA HIS A 589 9.33 -5.04 -11.35
C HIS A 589 9.68 -5.61 -12.72
N LEU A 590 10.52 -4.90 -13.48
CA LEU A 590 11.02 -5.28 -14.80
C LEU A 590 12.50 -4.89 -14.95
N GLY A 591 13.12 -5.36 -16.04
CA GLY A 591 14.48 -4.99 -16.39
C GLY A 591 15.55 -5.65 -15.52
N PRO A 592 16.81 -5.19 -15.62
CA PRO A 592 17.96 -5.85 -15.01
C PRO A 592 18.00 -5.76 -13.48
N TRP A 593 17.22 -4.87 -12.86
CA TRP A 593 17.15 -4.70 -11.40
C TRP A 593 15.87 -5.26 -10.78
N ARG A 594 15.09 -6.02 -11.54
CA ARG A 594 13.84 -6.60 -11.06
C ARG A 594 14.04 -7.32 -9.72
N GLY A 595 13.22 -6.95 -8.74
CA GLY A 595 13.26 -7.46 -7.38
C GLY A 595 14.23 -6.74 -6.44
N LEU A 596 14.95 -5.73 -6.90
CA LEU A 596 15.71 -4.80 -6.05
C LEU A 596 14.90 -3.52 -5.82
N GLY A 597 15.06 -2.93 -4.64
CA GLY A 597 14.59 -1.58 -4.37
C GLY A 597 15.71 -0.54 -4.39
N SER A 598 15.36 0.73 -4.57
CA SER A 598 16.31 1.83 -4.62
C SER A 598 16.43 2.49 -3.24
N ARG A 599 17.67 2.68 -2.77
CA ARG A 599 17.94 3.46 -1.56
C ARG A 599 17.37 4.90 -1.67
N HIS A 600 16.99 5.45 -0.51
CA HIS A 600 16.52 6.82 -0.29
C HIS A 600 17.29 7.91 -1.05
N ASN A 601 16.55 8.85 -1.65
CA ASN A 601 17.07 9.86 -2.58
C ASN A 601 16.05 10.98 -2.89
N VAL A 602 16.46 12.05 -3.58
CA VAL A 602 15.59 13.11 -4.12
C VAL A 602 14.48 12.56 -5.02
N GLN A 603 14.80 11.55 -5.83
CA GLN A 603 13.81 10.78 -6.61
C GLN A 603 13.76 9.35 -6.08
N HIS A 604 12.59 8.74 -5.98
CA HIS A 604 12.41 7.39 -5.46
C HIS A 604 13.31 6.32 -6.12
N TRP A 605 13.72 6.52 -7.38
CA TRP A 605 14.60 5.63 -8.14
C TRP A 605 16.04 6.17 -8.32
N GLY A 606 16.40 7.28 -7.68
CA GLY A 606 17.59 8.05 -8.02
C GLY A 606 18.92 7.42 -7.60
N CYS A 607 18.98 6.81 -6.41
CA CYS A 607 20.22 6.27 -5.85
C CYS A 607 20.71 5.02 -6.61
N SER A 608 22.03 4.83 -6.73
CA SER A 608 22.63 3.67 -7.40
C SER A 608 22.74 2.41 -6.53
N ALA A 609 22.49 2.53 -5.23
CA ALA A 609 22.35 1.41 -4.32
C ALA A 609 20.99 0.73 -4.53
N LYS A 610 20.95 -0.23 -5.47
CA LYS A 610 19.79 -1.11 -5.71
C LYS A 610 19.97 -2.38 -4.87
N GLN A 611 19.14 -2.58 -3.85
CA GLN A 611 19.36 -3.60 -2.81
C GLN A 611 18.08 -4.30 -2.36
N LEU A 612 18.23 -5.50 -1.82
CA LEU A 612 17.11 -6.31 -1.31
C LEU A 612 16.50 -5.75 -0.02
N ARG A 613 17.29 -4.99 0.76
CA ARG A 613 16.83 -4.41 2.02
C ARG A 613 15.66 -3.44 1.88
N ILE A 614 15.45 -2.89 0.68
CA ILE A 614 14.33 -2.02 0.34
C ILE A 614 13.13 -2.84 -0.15
N SER A 615 13.37 -3.83 -1.02
CA SER A 615 12.31 -4.68 -1.59
C SER A 615 11.82 -5.80 -0.65
N THR A 616 12.45 -5.96 0.51
CA THR A 616 12.23 -7.09 1.41
C THR A 616 10.74 -7.42 1.67
N PRO A 617 10.36 -8.71 1.59
CA PRO A 617 9.03 -9.19 1.97
C PRO A 617 8.66 -8.96 3.44
N ALA A 618 9.64 -8.72 4.31
CA ALA A 618 9.40 -8.40 5.72
C ALA A 618 8.42 -7.23 5.87
N TYR A 619 8.46 -6.23 4.97
CA TYR A 619 7.63 -5.03 5.08
C TYR A 619 6.20 -5.21 4.55
N ARG A 620 5.97 -6.15 3.62
CA ARG A 620 4.70 -6.29 2.89
C ARG A 620 3.82 -7.46 3.36
N ARG A 621 4.41 -8.44 4.06
CA ARG A 621 3.68 -9.61 4.55
C ARG A 621 2.53 -9.25 5.50
N PHE A 622 2.67 -8.17 6.28
CA PHE A 622 1.63 -7.69 7.18
C PHE A 622 0.36 -7.33 6.41
N TYR A 623 0.48 -6.44 5.43
CA TYR A 623 -0.65 -6.02 4.60
C TYR A 623 -1.27 -7.21 3.85
N TYR A 624 -0.45 -8.05 3.22
CA TYR A 624 -0.94 -9.25 2.51
C TYR A 624 -1.78 -10.14 3.42
N TYR A 625 -1.25 -10.50 4.59
CA TYR A 625 -1.93 -11.43 5.48
C TYR A 625 -3.14 -10.80 6.19
N LEU A 626 -3.16 -9.49 6.46
CA LEU A 626 -4.30 -8.81 7.07
C LEU A 626 -5.46 -8.54 6.09
N THR A 627 -5.17 -8.46 4.79
CA THR A 627 -6.16 -8.02 3.77
C THR A 627 -6.46 -9.05 2.69
N ALA A 628 -5.65 -10.10 2.56
CA ALA A 628 -5.68 -11.06 1.46
C ALA A 628 -5.50 -10.42 0.07
N ASP A 629 -4.71 -9.34 -0.03
CA ASP A 629 -4.52 -8.58 -1.28
C ASP A 629 -3.67 -9.33 -2.32
N GLU A 630 -4.26 -9.66 -3.46
CA GLU A 630 -3.57 -10.41 -4.52
C GLU A 630 -2.47 -9.60 -5.22
N ARG A 631 -2.56 -8.25 -5.29
CA ARG A 631 -1.46 -7.45 -5.87
C ARG A 631 -0.23 -7.52 -4.97
N THR A 632 -0.37 -7.35 -3.66
CA THR A 632 0.75 -7.58 -2.72
C THR A 632 1.22 -9.04 -2.79
N GLY A 633 0.31 -9.99 -3.02
CA GLY A 633 0.66 -11.37 -3.32
C GLY A 633 1.59 -11.52 -4.54
N ASP A 634 1.32 -10.81 -5.65
CA ASP A 634 2.21 -10.78 -6.82
C ASP A 634 3.58 -10.22 -6.43
N LEU A 635 3.62 -9.06 -5.77
CA LEU A 635 4.86 -8.40 -5.34
C LEU A 635 5.76 -9.34 -4.51
N LEU A 636 5.16 -10.08 -3.57
CA LEU A 636 5.87 -11.07 -2.77
C LEU A 636 6.39 -12.24 -3.63
N THR A 637 5.62 -12.68 -4.63
CA THR A 637 6.01 -13.76 -5.54
C THR A 637 7.10 -13.31 -6.52
N GLU A 638 7.13 -12.05 -6.93
CA GLU A 638 8.15 -11.50 -7.82
C GLU A 638 9.58 -11.62 -7.26
N LEU A 639 9.70 -11.65 -5.92
CA LEU A 639 10.95 -11.65 -5.17
C LEU A 639 11.54 -13.05 -4.92
N VAL A 640 10.81 -14.14 -5.20
CA VAL A 640 11.21 -15.52 -4.87
C VAL A 640 12.61 -15.90 -5.39
N ASP A 641 12.99 -15.34 -6.55
CA ASP A 641 14.27 -15.56 -7.23
C ASP A 641 15.22 -14.36 -7.12
N SER A 642 15.04 -13.50 -6.11
CA SER A 642 15.84 -12.28 -5.93
C SER A 642 17.31 -12.54 -5.57
N ASP A 643 17.66 -13.76 -5.19
CA ASP A 643 19.04 -14.24 -5.05
C ASP A 643 19.82 -14.23 -6.38
N GLN A 644 19.14 -14.28 -7.52
CA GLN A 644 19.77 -14.19 -8.84
C GLN A 644 20.34 -12.80 -9.13
N ASN A 645 19.87 -11.76 -8.43
CA ASN A 645 20.29 -10.37 -8.67
C ASN A 645 21.78 -10.15 -8.39
N PHE A 646 22.39 -10.95 -7.51
CA PHE A 646 23.83 -10.91 -7.23
C PHE A 646 24.71 -11.29 -8.43
N LEU A 647 24.15 -11.92 -9.47
CA LEU A 647 24.84 -12.15 -10.74
C LEU A 647 24.93 -10.89 -11.61
N GLY A 648 23.93 -10.01 -11.51
CA GLY A 648 23.81 -8.81 -12.33
C GLY A 648 24.34 -7.56 -11.65
N LEU A 649 24.28 -7.49 -10.32
CA LEU A 649 24.71 -6.34 -9.54
C LEU A 649 25.31 -6.77 -8.20
N ASP A 650 26.53 -6.32 -7.93
CA ASP A 650 27.15 -6.41 -6.61
C ASP A 650 26.79 -5.15 -5.80
N PRO A 651 26.09 -5.28 -4.65
CA PRO A 651 25.69 -4.15 -3.83
C PRO A 651 26.86 -3.43 -3.15
N VAL A 652 28.03 -4.06 -3.05
CA VAL A 652 29.23 -3.49 -2.40
C VAL A 652 30.35 -3.17 -3.40
N ARG A 653 30.05 -3.14 -4.71
CA ARG A 653 31.02 -2.94 -5.80
C ARG A 653 31.95 -1.72 -5.66
N LYS A 654 31.52 -0.68 -4.95
CA LYS A 654 32.30 0.56 -4.75
C LYS A 654 33.19 0.52 -3.51
N VAL A 655 32.87 -0.32 -2.53
CA VAL A 655 33.52 -0.33 -1.20
C VAL A 655 34.27 -1.62 -0.89
N ARG A 656 34.12 -2.65 -1.73
CA ARG A 656 34.86 -3.91 -1.56
C ARG A 656 36.35 -3.75 -1.89
N PRO A 657 37.26 -4.36 -1.12
CA PRO A 657 38.71 -4.21 -1.33
C PRO A 657 39.24 -4.74 -2.67
N ASP A 658 38.51 -5.66 -3.31
CA ASP A 658 38.88 -6.37 -4.54
C ASP A 658 37.99 -5.99 -5.73
N ALA A 659 37.38 -4.80 -5.71
CA ALA A 659 36.43 -4.31 -6.72
C ALA A 659 36.93 -4.44 -8.17
N ASP A 660 38.21 -4.13 -8.42
CA ASP A 660 38.82 -4.21 -9.75
C ASP A 660 38.78 -5.63 -10.33
N THR A 661 38.90 -6.64 -9.46
CA THR A 661 39.08 -8.04 -9.82
C THR A 661 37.85 -8.90 -9.62
N TYR A 662 36.91 -8.50 -8.76
CA TYR A 662 35.74 -9.30 -8.47
C TYR A 662 34.85 -9.48 -9.70
N ARG A 663 34.45 -10.71 -9.95
CA ARG A 663 33.44 -11.05 -10.94
C ARG A 663 32.46 -12.01 -10.27
N PRO A 664 31.14 -11.79 -10.36
CA PRO A 664 30.17 -12.69 -9.77
C PRO A 664 30.41 -14.14 -10.24
N ASP A 665 30.64 -15.03 -9.27
CA ASP A 665 30.73 -16.47 -9.49
C ASP A 665 29.46 -17.12 -8.96
N ARG A 666 28.72 -17.82 -9.83
CA ARG A 666 27.46 -18.48 -9.50
C ARG A 666 27.60 -19.48 -8.34
N GLY A 667 28.77 -20.08 -8.14
CA GLY A 667 29.05 -20.99 -7.03
C GLY A 667 29.59 -20.33 -5.76
N ALA A 668 29.85 -19.02 -5.77
CA ALA A 668 30.50 -18.31 -4.68
C ALA A 668 30.18 -16.79 -4.67
N LEU A 669 28.90 -16.43 -4.67
CA LEU A 669 28.44 -15.04 -4.62
C LEU A 669 28.64 -14.47 -3.22
N GLY A 670 29.25 -13.28 -3.09
CA GLY A 670 29.31 -12.57 -1.82
C GLY A 670 27.90 -12.10 -1.40
N VAL A 671 27.41 -12.59 -0.26
CA VAL A 671 26.11 -12.22 0.30
C VAL A 671 26.30 -11.80 1.76
N GLY A 672 25.88 -10.58 2.09
CA GLY A 672 25.90 -10.09 3.46
C GLY A 672 24.92 -10.87 4.35
N LEU A 673 25.36 -11.30 5.52
CA LEU A 673 24.52 -12.06 6.48
C LEU A 673 23.51 -11.17 7.23
N GLY A 674 23.52 -9.87 6.95
CA GLY A 674 22.60 -8.87 7.49
C GLY A 674 21.52 -8.44 6.49
N THR A 675 21.79 -7.32 5.81
CA THR A 675 20.86 -6.66 4.88
C THR A 675 20.36 -7.57 3.76
N ASP A 676 21.24 -8.40 3.22
CA ASP A 676 20.93 -9.26 2.08
C ASP A 676 20.27 -10.57 2.52
N TRP A 677 20.95 -11.36 3.37
CA TRP A 677 20.42 -12.64 3.81
C TRP A 677 19.12 -12.48 4.63
N GLY A 678 18.98 -11.44 5.46
CA GLY A 678 17.72 -11.17 6.15
C GLY A 678 16.54 -11.00 5.18
N SER A 679 16.77 -10.32 4.05
CA SER A 679 15.78 -10.13 2.98
C SER A 679 15.51 -11.42 2.19
N LEU A 680 16.55 -12.21 1.91
CA LEU A 680 16.41 -13.53 1.27
C LEU A 680 15.68 -14.53 2.17
N ALA A 681 16.00 -14.57 3.45
CA ALA A 681 15.32 -15.39 4.44
C ALA A 681 13.85 -14.99 4.58
N ALA A 682 13.54 -13.68 4.62
CA ALA A 682 12.17 -13.19 4.58
C ALA A 682 11.44 -13.66 3.31
N THR A 683 12.11 -13.62 2.17
CA THR A 683 11.57 -14.08 0.88
C THR A 683 11.22 -15.55 0.91
N TRP A 684 12.17 -16.41 1.22
CA TRP A 684 11.98 -17.85 1.20
C TRP A 684 11.00 -18.32 2.27
N LEU A 685 11.00 -17.69 3.44
CA LEU A 685 10.00 -17.95 4.48
C LEU A 685 8.59 -17.60 3.98
N THR A 686 8.42 -16.41 3.41
CA THR A 686 7.09 -15.96 2.92
C THR A 686 6.57 -16.87 1.82
N ASP A 687 7.41 -17.26 0.86
CA ASP A 687 7.01 -18.16 -0.21
C ASP A 687 6.69 -19.57 0.33
N TRP A 688 7.53 -20.10 1.22
CA TRP A 688 7.27 -21.40 1.83
C TRP A 688 5.94 -21.42 2.59
N GLU A 689 5.65 -20.38 3.37
CA GLU A 689 4.39 -20.24 4.09
C GLU A 689 3.18 -20.21 3.15
N ARG A 690 3.26 -19.43 2.06
CA ARG A 690 2.14 -19.21 1.13
C ARG A 690 1.87 -20.38 0.20
N THR A 691 2.93 -21.04 -0.26
CA THR A 691 2.84 -21.99 -1.39
C THR A 691 3.29 -23.40 -1.05
N GLY A 692 3.98 -23.60 0.08
CA GLY A 692 4.62 -24.87 0.41
C GLY A 692 5.84 -25.19 -0.46
N ASN A 693 6.41 -24.22 -1.18
CA ASN A 693 7.49 -24.43 -2.14
C ASN A 693 8.75 -25.06 -1.48
N PRO A 694 9.12 -26.30 -1.87
CA PRO A 694 10.26 -26.99 -1.29
C PRO A 694 11.60 -26.33 -1.62
N ARG A 695 11.75 -25.63 -2.76
CA ARG A 695 13.00 -24.94 -3.10
C ARG A 695 13.28 -23.79 -2.14
N SER A 696 12.27 -22.98 -1.85
CA SER A 696 12.37 -21.88 -0.89
C SER A 696 12.64 -22.42 0.51
N ARG A 697 11.91 -23.45 0.94
CA ARG A 697 12.18 -24.16 2.21
C ARG A 697 13.63 -24.63 2.29
N ASP A 698 14.13 -25.36 1.28
CA ASP A 698 15.44 -25.99 1.34
C ASP A 698 16.58 -24.97 1.31
N ARG A 699 16.42 -23.83 0.62
CA ARG A 699 17.35 -22.69 0.67
C ARG A 699 17.38 -22.02 2.04
N LEU A 700 16.20 -21.74 2.59
CA LEU A 700 16.06 -21.13 3.91
C LEU A 700 16.71 -22.02 4.98
N LEU A 701 16.27 -23.27 5.09
CA LEU A 701 16.80 -24.23 6.07
C LEU A 701 18.28 -24.53 5.82
N GLY A 702 18.70 -24.60 4.56
CA GLY A 702 20.08 -24.88 4.21
C GLY A 702 21.03 -23.76 4.62
N THR A 703 20.68 -22.52 4.30
CA THR A 703 21.47 -21.34 4.68
C THR A 703 21.44 -21.09 6.19
N MET A 704 20.33 -21.37 6.88
CA MET A 704 20.29 -21.37 8.35
C MET A 704 21.31 -22.34 8.95
N ALA A 705 21.32 -23.59 8.49
CA ALA A 705 22.26 -24.60 8.95
C ALA A 705 23.72 -24.21 8.66
N ASP A 706 24.00 -23.61 7.49
CA ASP A 706 25.35 -23.16 7.15
C ASP A 706 25.80 -21.97 8.02
N ILE A 707 24.90 -21.04 8.35
CA ILE A 707 25.19 -19.95 9.30
C ILE A 707 25.50 -20.50 10.69
N GLY A 708 24.74 -21.51 11.15
CA GLY A 708 25.04 -22.21 12.40
C GLY A 708 26.40 -22.93 12.39
N ALA A 709 26.87 -23.36 11.22
CA ALA A 709 28.16 -24.02 11.05
C ALA A 709 29.35 -23.05 10.90
N LEU A 710 29.11 -21.77 10.57
CA LEU A 710 30.17 -20.76 10.53
C LEU A 710 30.76 -20.55 11.92
N LYS A 711 32.10 -20.54 12.01
CA LYS A 711 32.83 -20.37 13.28
C LYS A 711 32.39 -19.15 14.09
N TYR A 712 32.03 -18.06 13.41
CA TYR A 712 31.61 -16.80 14.02
C TYR A 712 30.14 -16.47 13.74
N GLY A 713 29.34 -17.42 13.23
CA GLY A 713 27.93 -17.21 12.92
C GLY A 713 27.67 -15.94 12.10
N PHE A 714 26.74 -15.10 12.57
CA PHE A 714 26.42 -13.80 11.96
C PHE A 714 27.55 -12.77 12.04
N LEU A 715 28.49 -12.89 12.99
CA LEU A 715 29.65 -11.98 13.07
C LEU A 715 30.61 -12.16 11.88
N THR A 716 30.44 -13.22 11.09
CA THR A 716 31.15 -13.42 9.82
C THR A 716 30.89 -12.28 8.83
N GLY A 717 29.71 -11.67 8.88
CA GLY A 717 29.33 -10.49 8.09
C GLY A 717 28.96 -10.78 6.64
N GLU A 718 29.76 -11.59 5.94
CA GLU A 718 29.52 -11.99 4.55
C GLU A 718 29.98 -13.44 4.35
N ALA A 719 29.15 -14.24 3.67
CA ALA A 719 29.48 -15.60 3.27
C ALA A 719 29.43 -15.76 1.75
N LEU A 720 30.09 -16.81 1.23
CA LEU A 720 30.06 -17.15 -0.19
C LEU A 720 28.89 -18.10 -0.47
N TYR A 721 27.98 -17.68 -1.33
CA TYR A 721 26.73 -18.38 -1.65
C TYR A 721 26.83 -19.11 -2.98
N ASP A 722 26.57 -20.42 -2.96
CA ASP A 722 26.31 -21.18 -4.17
C ASP A 722 24.83 -21.03 -4.56
N LEU A 723 24.59 -20.30 -5.65
CA LEU A 723 23.25 -19.99 -6.12
C LEU A 723 22.47 -21.24 -6.56
N ASP A 724 23.14 -22.27 -7.07
CA ASP A 724 22.45 -23.47 -7.54
C ASP A 724 22.13 -24.42 -6.38
N ALA A 725 23.11 -24.64 -5.50
CA ALA A 725 22.95 -25.48 -4.32
C ALA A 725 22.05 -24.83 -3.27
N GLY A 726 22.00 -23.50 -3.21
CA GLY A 726 21.26 -22.78 -2.18
C GLY A 726 21.91 -22.89 -0.81
N ARG A 727 23.25 -22.87 -0.75
CA ARG A 727 24.07 -23.13 0.44
C ARG A 727 25.20 -22.10 0.54
N PHE A 728 25.67 -21.85 1.76
CA PHE A 728 26.86 -21.06 2.02
C PHE A 728 28.10 -21.95 2.21
N ASP A 729 29.26 -21.43 1.82
CA ASP A 729 30.54 -21.96 2.28
C ASP A 729 30.73 -21.63 3.78
N ALA A 730 30.68 -22.67 4.62
CA ALA A 730 30.88 -22.57 6.07
C ALA A 730 32.36 -22.48 6.49
N GLY A 731 33.31 -22.49 5.54
CA GLY A 731 34.75 -22.45 5.82
C GLY A 731 35.32 -21.04 6.09
N ARG A 732 34.52 -19.98 5.97
CA ARG A 732 34.99 -18.60 6.10
C ARG A 732 35.19 -18.21 7.57
N GLU A 733 36.42 -17.88 7.94
CA GLU A 733 36.81 -17.48 9.31
C GLU A 733 37.24 -16.01 9.36
N VAL A 734 36.29 -15.10 9.12
CA VAL A 734 36.50 -13.63 9.19
C VAL A 734 35.46 -13.05 10.13
N ILE A 735 35.73 -11.89 10.73
CA ILE A 735 34.73 -11.10 11.46
C ILE A 735 34.56 -9.78 10.73
N SER A 736 33.32 -9.44 10.37
CA SER A 736 32.94 -8.19 9.75
C SER A 736 31.56 -7.79 10.26
N VAL A 737 31.50 -6.74 11.08
CA VAL A 737 30.25 -6.29 11.70
C VAL A 737 29.87 -4.94 11.11
N SER A 738 28.59 -4.79 10.79
CA SER A 738 28.00 -3.53 10.33
C SER A 738 26.75 -3.23 11.12
N HIS A 739 26.61 -1.98 11.56
CA HIS A 739 25.42 -1.45 12.23
C HIS A 739 24.14 -1.56 11.37
N LEU A 740 24.26 -1.72 10.05
CA LEU A 740 23.11 -1.91 9.17
C LEU A 740 22.56 -3.35 9.18
N SER A 741 23.30 -4.32 9.69
CA SER A 741 22.99 -5.74 9.49
C SER A 741 21.65 -6.15 10.10
N ALA A 742 21.29 -5.60 11.27
CA ALA A 742 20.12 -6.03 12.03
C ALA A 742 18.86 -5.17 11.78
N VAL A 743 18.98 -4.03 11.10
CA VAL A 743 17.98 -2.94 11.12
C VAL A 743 17.06 -2.90 9.87
N PHE A 744 17.08 -3.96 9.07
CA PHE A 744 16.23 -4.16 7.87
C PHE A 744 15.40 -5.45 7.93
N GLY A 745 14.90 -5.81 9.12
CA GLY A 745 14.05 -6.99 9.33
C GLY A 745 14.75 -8.26 9.82
N LEU A 746 16.08 -8.27 9.96
CA LEU A 746 16.81 -9.48 10.35
C LEU A 746 16.39 -9.99 11.74
N VAL A 747 16.20 -9.11 12.71
CA VAL A 747 15.81 -9.49 14.08
C VAL A 747 14.45 -10.19 14.07
N GLU A 748 13.50 -9.60 13.36
CA GLU A 748 12.13 -10.08 13.23
C GLU A 748 12.12 -11.46 12.59
N ILE A 749 12.85 -11.62 11.48
CA ILE A 749 12.93 -12.87 10.74
C ILE A 749 13.66 -13.96 11.53
N CYS A 750 14.80 -13.66 12.17
CA CYS A 750 15.51 -14.62 13.00
C CYS A 750 14.65 -15.10 14.18
N SER A 751 13.92 -14.18 14.83
CA SER A 751 12.98 -14.53 15.90
C SER A 751 11.87 -15.47 15.42
N GLU A 752 11.23 -15.15 14.28
CA GLU A 752 10.24 -16.03 13.66
C GLU A 752 10.84 -17.41 13.33
N LEU A 753 12.01 -17.45 12.68
CA LEU A 753 12.65 -18.71 12.26
C LEU A 753 12.98 -19.63 13.44
N ILE A 754 13.53 -19.10 14.53
CA ILE A 754 13.86 -19.87 15.74
C ILE A 754 12.59 -20.44 16.39
N SER A 755 11.47 -19.71 16.36
CA SER A 755 10.18 -20.19 16.84
C SER A 755 9.57 -21.28 15.94
N LEU A 756 9.80 -21.16 14.63
CA LEU A 756 9.21 -22.03 13.61
C LEU A 756 9.96 -23.36 13.44
N VAL A 757 11.30 -23.29 13.43
CA VAL A 757 12.22 -24.36 13.02
C VAL A 757 13.22 -24.65 14.15
N PRO A 758 13.26 -25.88 14.67
CA PRO A 758 14.25 -26.25 15.69
C PRO A 758 15.62 -26.49 15.06
N ASP A 759 16.47 -25.46 15.03
CA ASP A 759 17.88 -25.54 14.65
C ASP A 759 18.74 -24.90 15.75
N LYS A 760 19.43 -25.76 16.53
CA LYS A 760 20.18 -25.33 17.72
C LYS A 760 21.44 -24.54 17.34
N ASP A 761 22.12 -24.94 16.29
CA ASP A 761 23.38 -24.32 15.90
C ASP A 761 23.12 -22.92 15.31
N PHE A 762 22.03 -22.78 14.54
CA PHE A 762 21.55 -21.47 14.09
C PHE A 762 21.11 -20.58 15.26
N GLU A 763 20.35 -21.13 16.23
CA GLU A 763 19.96 -20.37 17.44
C GLU A 763 21.20 -19.90 18.23
N GLU A 764 22.21 -20.75 18.41
CA GLU A 764 23.46 -20.39 19.08
C GLU A 764 24.21 -19.27 18.33
N ALA A 765 24.27 -19.33 17.00
CA ALA A 765 24.87 -18.29 16.16
C ALA A 765 24.13 -16.94 16.29
N TRP A 766 22.78 -16.96 16.30
CA TRP A 766 21.99 -15.75 16.53
C TRP A 766 22.17 -15.20 17.95
N MET A 767 22.16 -16.08 18.96
CA MET A 767 22.37 -15.70 20.35
C MET A 767 23.78 -15.14 20.61
N GLN A 768 24.81 -15.63 19.91
CA GLN A 768 26.15 -15.04 19.94
C GLN A 768 26.12 -13.59 19.44
N TYR A 769 25.51 -13.35 18.28
CA TYR A 769 25.38 -12.01 17.73
C TYR A 769 24.62 -11.08 18.68
N CYS A 770 23.47 -11.52 19.20
CA CYS A 770 22.64 -10.73 20.11
C CYS A 770 23.33 -10.38 21.43
N ARG A 771 24.12 -11.30 22.01
CA ARG A 771 24.87 -11.02 23.24
C ARG A 771 26.06 -10.10 23.00
N LEU A 772 26.82 -10.34 21.94
CA LEU A 772 28.13 -9.70 21.76
C LEU A 772 28.06 -8.30 21.13
N PHE A 773 27.00 -7.96 20.40
CA PHE A 773 26.94 -6.69 19.67
C PHE A 773 27.11 -5.47 20.59
N LEU A 774 26.45 -5.47 21.75
CA LEU A 774 26.55 -4.42 22.77
C LEU A 774 27.38 -4.83 24.00
N ALA A 775 28.03 -6.00 23.96
CA ALA A 775 28.92 -6.43 25.03
C ALA A 775 30.17 -5.53 25.10
N THR A 776 30.84 -5.56 26.25
CA THR A 776 32.11 -4.85 26.42
C THR A 776 33.20 -5.40 25.49
N PRO A 777 34.19 -4.59 25.07
CA PRO A 777 35.32 -5.08 24.29
C PRO A 777 36.04 -6.27 24.95
N GLU A 778 36.11 -6.31 26.28
CA GLU A 778 36.69 -7.42 27.03
C GLU A 778 35.92 -8.73 26.85
N GLU A 779 34.59 -8.68 26.90
CA GLU A 779 33.71 -9.85 26.65
C GLU A 779 33.80 -10.31 25.20
N GLN A 780 33.84 -9.38 24.25
CA GLN A 780 34.03 -9.68 22.83
C GLN A 780 35.37 -10.38 22.59
N VAL A 781 36.47 -9.85 23.16
CA VAL A 781 37.80 -10.48 23.06
C VAL A 781 37.81 -11.84 23.72
N ALA A 782 37.12 -12.01 24.86
CA ALA A 782 37.05 -13.27 25.56
C ALA A 782 36.36 -14.37 24.73
N GLU A 783 35.34 -14.02 23.94
CA GLU A 783 34.58 -14.99 23.14
C GLU A 783 35.14 -15.20 21.73
N VAL A 784 35.48 -14.13 21.00
CA VAL A 784 35.87 -14.20 19.58
C VAL A 784 37.33 -13.80 19.30
N GLY A 785 38.10 -13.45 20.34
CA GLY A 785 39.54 -13.21 20.26
C GLY A 785 39.95 -11.80 19.82
N GLN A 786 39.00 -10.93 19.49
CA GLN A 786 39.22 -9.54 19.11
C GLN A 786 37.99 -8.67 19.44
N PRO A 787 38.15 -7.35 19.65
CA PRO A 787 37.00 -6.46 19.77
C PRO A 787 36.24 -6.36 18.44
N LEU A 788 34.95 -6.09 18.50
CA LEU A 788 34.13 -5.83 17.33
C LEU A 788 34.25 -4.36 16.92
N ALA A 789 34.48 -4.10 15.63
CA ALA A 789 34.42 -2.76 15.05
C ALA A 789 33.03 -2.52 14.43
N GLY A 790 32.68 -1.26 14.15
CA GLY A 790 31.43 -0.93 13.44
C GLY A 790 30.17 -0.97 14.30
N ILE A 791 30.30 -0.92 15.63
CA ILE A 791 29.19 -0.84 16.58
C ILE A 791 28.67 0.60 16.64
N TYR A 792 27.49 0.82 16.05
CA TYR A 792 26.72 2.07 16.08
C TYR A 792 25.24 1.75 16.30
N LEU A 793 24.37 2.77 16.40
CA LEU A 793 22.93 2.61 16.60
C LEU A 793 22.62 1.77 17.87
N THR A 794 23.24 2.09 19.00
CA THR A 794 23.11 1.31 20.25
C THR A 794 21.65 1.19 20.72
N GLN A 795 20.87 2.27 20.64
CA GLN A 795 19.43 2.25 20.95
C GLN A 795 18.66 1.27 20.05
N ALA A 796 18.94 1.25 18.75
CA ALA A 796 18.32 0.31 17.82
C ALA A 796 18.66 -1.14 18.16
N HIS A 797 19.92 -1.41 18.52
CA HIS A 797 20.42 -2.74 18.81
C HIS A 797 20.10 -3.22 20.23
N SER A 798 19.53 -2.38 21.11
CA SER A 798 19.05 -2.79 22.42
C SER A 798 18.07 -3.99 22.35
N ARG A 799 17.29 -4.07 21.26
CA ARG A 799 16.35 -5.18 21.00
C ARG A 799 17.02 -6.52 20.74
N LEU A 800 18.27 -6.54 20.24
CA LEU A 800 19.08 -7.75 20.17
C LEU A 800 19.41 -8.26 21.58
N THR A 801 19.94 -7.36 22.42
CA THR A 801 20.28 -7.68 23.80
C THR A 801 19.04 -8.08 24.59
N ALA A 802 17.90 -7.42 24.38
CA ALA A 802 16.61 -7.78 24.98
C ALA A 802 16.14 -9.18 24.58
N TYR A 803 16.30 -9.54 23.30
CA TYR A 803 16.02 -10.91 22.82
C TYR A 803 16.90 -11.92 23.56
N ALA A 804 18.21 -11.65 23.65
CA ALA A 804 19.13 -12.54 24.36
C ALA A 804 18.78 -12.66 25.86
N ALA A 805 18.45 -11.54 26.50
CA ALA A 805 18.04 -11.47 27.90
C ALA A 805 16.79 -12.33 28.16
N ALA A 806 15.77 -12.21 27.31
CA ALA A 806 14.53 -12.98 27.42
C ALA A 806 14.76 -14.49 27.21
N ARG A 807 15.55 -14.89 26.21
CA ARG A 807 15.87 -16.31 25.95
C ARG A 807 16.68 -16.95 27.08
N LEU A 808 17.61 -16.21 27.67
CA LEU A 808 18.49 -16.71 28.74
C LEU A 808 17.94 -16.50 30.15
N GLY A 809 16.89 -15.69 30.29
CA GLY A 809 16.40 -15.25 31.60
C GLY A 809 17.44 -14.47 32.40
N SER A 810 18.27 -13.65 31.74
CA SER A 810 19.35 -12.87 32.37
C SER A 810 18.88 -11.45 32.70
N PRO A 811 18.81 -11.08 33.99
CA PRO A 811 18.52 -9.71 34.39
C PRO A 811 19.62 -8.72 33.99
N GLU A 812 20.87 -9.17 33.98
CA GLU A 812 22.03 -8.33 33.63
C GLU A 812 21.97 -7.89 32.17
N LEU A 813 21.61 -8.80 31.25
CA LEU A 813 21.40 -8.44 29.84
C LEU A 813 20.15 -7.56 29.65
N ALA A 814 19.10 -7.75 30.46
CA ALA A 814 17.91 -6.90 30.40
C ALA A 814 18.21 -5.47 30.87
N GLU A 815 19.02 -5.32 31.92
CA GLU A 815 19.54 -4.03 32.39
C GLU A 815 20.39 -3.38 31.30
N LEU A 816 21.36 -4.09 30.73
CA LEU A 816 22.18 -3.59 29.61
C LEU A 816 21.31 -3.13 28.42
N ALA A 817 20.27 -3.89 28.06
CA ALA A 817 19.37 -3.50 26.97
C ALA A 817 18.64 -2.18 27.27
N TRP A 818 18.11 -2.00 28.48
CA TRP A 818 17.45 -0.74 28.86
C TRP A 818 18.43 0.42 29.01
N GLU A 819 19.64 0.17 29.51
CA GLU A 819 20.72 1.17 29.58
C GLU A 819 21.12 1.62 28.17
N SER A 820 21.41 0.71 27.25
CA SER A 820 21.74 1.05 25.86
C SER A 820 20.58 1.73 25.13
N PHE A 821 19.33 1.39 25.45
CA PHE A 821 18.16 2.11 24.93
C PHE A 821 18.09 3.55 25.46
N ALA A 822 18.40 3.76 26.74
CA ALA A 822 18.33 5.05 27.43
C ALA A 822 19.52 5.97 27.14
N GLU A 823 20.72 5.42 26.87
CA GLU A 823 21.85 6.18 26.30
C GLU A 823 21.43 6.92 25.02
N GLY A 824 20.51 6.30 24.27
CA GLY A 824 19.75 6.92 23.22
C GLY A 824 20.30 6.70 21.80
N GLY A 825 19.48 7.04 20.79
CA GLY A 825 19.88 7.08 19.39
C GLY A 825 20.76 8.29 19.08
N GLU A 826 21.02 8.56 17.80
CA GLU A 826 21.82 9.75 17.43
C GLU A 826 21.12 11.04 17.88
N ASN A 827 19.78 11.08 17.80
CA ASN A 827 19.02 12.32 18.04
C ASN A 827 17.73 12.17 18.89
N LEU A 828 17.30 10.95 19.26
CA LEU A 828 16.10 10.68 20.11
C LEU A 828 16.45 10.29 21.55
N ASN A 829 17.28 11.09 22.21
CA ASN A 829 17.83 10.80 23.55
C ASN A 829 17.55 11.89 24.60
N HIS A 830 16.77 12.92 24.23
CA HIS A 830 16.48 14.07 25.09
C HIS A 830 14.99 14.41 25.06
N ALA A 831 14.46 14.96 26.16
CA ALA A 831 13.05 15.32 26.27
C ALA A 831 12.60 16.33 25.19
N GLU A 832 13.50 17.19 24.71
CA GLU A 832 13.23 18.15 23.63
C GLU A 832 12.83 17.47 22.31
N ALA A 833 13.28 16.24 22.06
CA ALA A 833 12.93 15.46 20.87
C ALA A 833 11.43 15.17 20.77
N PHE A 834 10.73 15.16 21.90
CA PHE A 834 9.30 14.90 22.01
C PHE A 834 8.49 16.18 22.23
N THR A 835 8.98 17.30 21.68
CA THR A 835 8.30 18.60 21.73
C THR A 835 8.14 19.18 20.33
N LEU A 836 6.95 19.73 20.05
CA LEU A 836 6.68 20.42 18.79
C LEU A 836 7.01 21.91 18.92
N LYS A 837 7.73 22.41 17.93
CA LYS A 837 7.97 23.84 17.75
C LYS A 837 7.25 24.31 16.49
N LYS A 838 6.33 25.26 16.65
CA LYS A 838 5.63 25.88 15.53
C LYS A 838 6.45 27.00 14.91
N ILE A 839 6.69 26.92 13.61
CA ILE A 839 7.34 27.95 12.80
C ILE A 839 6.28 28.59 11.90
N LEU A 840 6.31 29.92 11.80
CA LEU A 840 5.31 30.72 11.10
C LEU A 840 5.93 31.54 9.97
N PRO A 841 5.15 31.91 8.93
CA PRO A 841 5.56 32.92 7.96
C PRO A 841 6.02 34.23 8.65
N PRO A 842 7.00 34.97 8.09
CA PRO A 842 7.57 34.81 6.76
C PRO A 842 8.82 33.90 6.69
N PHE A 843 9.17 33.19 7.78
CA PHE A 843 10.37 32.34 7.81
C PHE A 843 10.17 30.97 7.14
N VAL A 844 8.91 30.60 6.90
CA VAL A 844 8.47 29.40 6.19
C VAL A 844 7.33 29.75 5.24
N LEU A 845 7.13 28.92 4.21
CA LEU A 845 6.08 29.10 3.20
C LEU A 845 4.68 28.99 3.80
N LEU A 846 4.47 27.99 4.67
CA LEU A 846 3.23 27.72 5.39
C LEU A 846 3.58 27.50 6.88
N PRO A 847 2.64 27.70 7.82
CA PRO A 847 2.84 27.28 9.21
C PRO A 847 3.20 25.80 9.28
N VAL A 848 4.28 25.47 9.98
CA VAL A 848 4.75 24.09 10.16
C VAL A 848 5.12 23.83 11.61
N ASP A 849 4.88 22.61 12.05
CA ASP A 849 5.41 22.05 13.29
C ASP A 849 6.70 21.29 12.95
N GLU A 850 7.73 21.51 13.74
CA GLU A 850 9.00 20.79 13.65
C GLU A 850 9.35 20.15 15.00
N ALA A 851 9.98 18.99 14.94
CA ALA A 851 10.65 18.35 16.06
C ALA A 851 12.13 18.23 15.65
N PRO A 852 12.98 19.22 15.98
CA PRO A 852 14.27 19.45 15.30
C PRO A 852 15.26 18.28 15.32
N THR A 853 15.16 17.40 16.31
CA THR A 853 16.05 16.24 16.46
C THR A 853 15.42 14.94 15.93
N VAL A 854 14.22 14.98 15.34
CA VAL A 854 13.57 13.80 14.78
C VAL A 854 14.09 13.54 13.36
N SER A 855 14.57 12.32 13.13
CA SER A 855 14.83 11.74 11.80
C SER A 855 14.01 10.46 11.62
N THR A 856 13.85 9.99 10.39
CA THR A 856 13.08 8.76 10.10
C THR A 856 13.81 7.52 10.59
N ASN A 857 15.13 7.49 10.42
CA ASN A 857 16.01 6.48 10.98
C ASN A 857 15.84 6.32 12.50
N ASP A 858 15.98 7.43 13.24
CA ASP A 858 15.85 7.39 14.70
C ASP A 858 14.42 7.00 15.09
N THR A 859 13.40 7.51 14.41
CA THR A 859 11.98 7.23 14.71
C THR A 859 11.66 5.75 14.56
N ALA A 860 12.01 5.16 13.41
CA ALA A 860 11.70 3.77 13.11
C ALA A 860 12.40 2.83 14.10
N GLN A 861 13.69 3.07 14.38
CA GLN A 861 14.46 2.22 15.28
C GLN A 861 14.10 2.43 16.76
N PHE A 862 13.82 3.67 17.19
CA PHE A 862 13.25 3.93 18.52
C PHE A 862 11.94 3.17 18.68
N GLY A 863 11.05 3.27 17.69
CA GLY A 863 9.77 2.60 17.67
C GLY A 863 9.90 1.08 17.83
N LEU A 864 10.72 0.44 16.98
CA LEU A 864 10.98 -1.00 17.04
C LEU A 864 11.61 -1.42 18.35
N ALA A 865 12.59 -0.67 18.87
CA ALA A 865 13.25 -0.96 20.12
C ALA A 865 12.28 -0.89 21.32
N VAL A 866 11.47 0.17 21.43
CA VAL A 866 10.43 0.25 22.48
C VAL A 866 9.49 -0.94 22.39
N ILE A 867 9.02 -1.24 21.18
CA ILE A 867 8.02 -2.29 20.95
C ILE A 867 8.55 -3.65 21.40
N GLN A 868 9.75 -4.02 20.96
CA GLN A 868 10.37 -5.32 21.22
C GLN A 868 10.88 -5.43 22.67
N ASN A 869 11.50 -4.38 23.20
CA ASN A 869 11.98 -4.39 24.59
C ASN A 869 10.81 -4.51 25.58
N LEU A 870 9.68 -3.83 25.35
CA LEU A 870 8.49 -3.98 26.19
C LEU A 870 7.91 -5.40 26.13
N ALA A 871 7.89 -6.01 24.94
CA ALA A 871 7.37 -7.36 24.75
C ALA A 871 8.27 -8.43 25.43
N LEU A 872 9.59 -8.30 25.29
CA LEU A 872 10.57 -9.29 25.74
C LEU A 872 10.97 -9.12 27.21
N ILE A 873 11.25 -7.89 27.63
CA ILE A 873 11.86 -7.57 28.94
C ILE A 873 11.14 -6.44 29.68
N GLY A 874 9.92 -6.06 29.28
CA GLY A 874 9.18 -4.96 29.92
C GLY A 874 8.85 -5.19 31.40
N HIS A 875 8.91 -6.43 31.89
CA HIS A 875 8.76 -6.74 33.32
C HIS A 875 9.98 -6.32 34.16
N GLN A 876 11.10 -5.99 33.50
CA GLN A 876 12.34 -5.49 34.09
C GLN A 876 12.58 -4.01 33.76
N LEU A 877 11.56 -3.32 33.22
CA LEU A 877 11.64 -1.90 32.93
C LEU A 877 11.95 -1.13 34.24
N PRO A 878 13.00 -0.29 34.26
CA PRO A 878 13.33 0.49 35.45
C PRO A 878 12.16 1.37 35.90
N ALA A 879 12.03 1.58 37.21
CA ALA A 879 11.05 2.53 37.73
C ALA A 879 11.38 3.94 37.23
N ALA A 880 10.36 4.72 36.84
CA ALA A 880 10.55 6.12 36.46
C ALA A 880 11.27 6.84 37.61
N ALA A 881 12.39 7.53 37.31
CA ALA A 881 13.09 8.33 38.30
C ALA A 881 12.14 9.44 38.80
N ASP A 882 11.96 9.56 40.11
CA ASP A 882 11.25 10.70 40.70
C ASP A 882 11.91 11.98 40.18
N ALA A 883 11.13 12.85 39.53
CA ALA A 883 11.61 14.15 39.07
C ALA A 883 12.31 14.87 40.25
N PRO A 884 13.52 15.43 40.06
CA PRO A 884 14.20 16.10 41.15
C PRO A 884 13.31 17.21 41.70
N GLN A 885 12.94 17.09 42.99
CA GLN A 885 12.21 18.13 43.70
C GLN A 885 12.96 19.44 43.53
N GLU A 886 12.29 20.45 42.95
CA GLU A 886 12.78 21.81 42.92
C GLU A 886 13.20 22.21 44.35
N VAL A 887 14.51 22.38 44.55
CA VAL A 887 15.04 22.97 45.76
C VAL A 887 14.55 24.42 45.79
N PRO A 888 13.77 24.86 46.81
CA PRO A 888 13.29 26.21 46.85
C PRO A 888 14.49 27.15 46.98
N ALA A 889 14.58 28.12 46.08
CA ALA A 889 15.59 29.16 46.12
C ALA A 889 15.52 29.91 47.45
N SER A 890 16.61 29.86 48.22
CA SER A 890 16.87 30.71 49.39
C SER A 890 17.73 31.89 49.02
#